data_AF-A0A838S0U2-F1
#
_entry.id   AF-A0A838S0U2-F1
#
_cell.length_a   1.000
_cell.length_b   1.000
_cell.length_c   1.000
_cell.angle_alpha   90.00
_cell.angle_beta   90.00
_cell.angle_gamma   90.00
#
_symmetry.space_group_name_H-M   'P 1'
#
loop_
_entity.id
_entity.type
_entity.pdbx_description
1 polymer ?
#
loop_
_entity_poly.entity_id
_entity_poly.type
_entity_poly.pdbx_seq_one_letter_code
_entity_poly.pdbx_strand_id
1 'polypeptide(L)'
;MTNSLPRSTPKCLLRLVYISAQIALLMVVGGGLSTLRAATNKTPRLLSQSTSTRAIAFESVTMMAEPFPLTASVPFSSDTRTRIVLFAMDVELLGTVGLNDFTEGANAFTADAQDVTGKRYPLRVEYVGRVPAFPGITMIIVRLADDMGNVGDVLVGLNLHGMQSNRVRVAIGQMGGGPPDDSGAVPTPAPATPPPADPLLVPDPFTGPATDADTVRFLEQASWGPTRAEVERVKAMGFMAYLNEQFNLPPANPSKGSNYPDLPFPLNDQAMACPTSSPGDPNYNQAVCNRDNFSLYPIQRTYFSNSLYGPDQVRQRVAFALHQILVVSGLSPLNRASWMTMYLQALDRGAFGNYRTLLQEVTLNPSMGEYLDMRLSRRTDPNENFAREILQLFSIGVNELNLDGTPRLDAQGAFIPTYSQTTVNEFTRLFTGWNLNPTPIGPGISNWRDPMEPRGNQDHDAGAKTLLSGIIVPACPSANGTQNAACARSDLAIGLDNIFNHPNVGPFIGKQLIQHLVTSNPSPAYVSRVARVFNNDCDALYSQGCAGVRGDMKAVVKATLLDPEARGDVKSDPNYGKLREPAQYINGVLRAFDVKSFDGASTSDGVLGLGVRSSVDFTGSLDQPIFLPPTVFSYYQPEYEVPGIKILGPAFVILSTSTTLRRANNINTLIYTGVAPNTTPTAQSPDRPRGTSVDWAYLEALASIPDSLLDELNRLLLHGTMPQSLRDS
;
A
#
# COMPACT_ATOMS: atom_id res chain seq x y z
N MET A 1 -0.01 88.17 -34.48
CA MET A 1 -1.11 88.96 -33.88
C MET A 1 -1.48 88.33 -32.55
N THR A 2 -0.93 88.92 -31.49
CA THR A 2 -1.46 89.16 -30.13
C THR A 2 -2.62 88.34 -29.51
N ASN A 3 -2.35 87.95 -28.25
CA ASN A 3 -3.23 87.81 -27.05
C ASN A 3 -3.94 86.46 -26.81
N SER A 4 -3.95 85.82 -25.63
CA SER A 4 -3.40 86.03 -24.26
C SER A 4 -3.85 84.81 -23.38
N LEU A 5 -2.99 83.88 -22.92
CA LEU A 5 -2.36 83.69 -21.56
C LEU A 5 -3.31 83.57 -20.33
N PRO A 6 -2.93 82.94 -19.16
CA PRO A 6 -1.88 81.93 -18.85
C PRO A 6 -2.18 80.90 -17.70
N ARG A 7 -1.14 80.08 -17.36
CA ARG A 7 -0.85 79.26 -16.15
C ARG A 7 -1.25 77.77 -16.28
N SER A 8 -0.39 76.75 -16.07
CA SER A 8 0.92 76.64 -15.40
C SER A 8 1.64 75.36 -15.86
N THR A 9 2.92 75.46 -16.24
CA THR A 9 3.93 74.36 -16.29
C THR A 9 4.37 73.96 -14.85
N PRO A 10 5.20 72.92 -14.54
CA PRO A 10 6.13 72.17 -15.42
C PRO A 10 6.41 70.66 -15.09
N LYS A 11 7.10 69.98 -16.04
CA LYS A 11 8.13 68.92 -15.82
C LYS A 11 7.75 67.64 -15.06
N CYS A 12 7.46 66.55 -15.80
CA CYS A 12 7.94 65.19 -15.42
C CYS A 12 7.83 64.13 -16.55
N LEU A 13 8.30 64.42 -17.77
CA LEU A 13 8.33 63.39 -18.85
C LEU A 13 9.73 62.89 -19.23
N LEU A 14 10.73 63.16 -18.38
CA LEU A 14 12.11 62.66 -18.55
C LEU A 14 12.61 61.89 -17.33
N ARG A 15 11.68 61.28 -16.56
CA ARG A 15 11.97 60.45 -15.37
C ARG A 15 11.30 59.07 -15.39
N LEU A 16 10.66 58.67 -16.50
CA LEU A 16 9.89 57.42 -16.60
C LEU A 16 10.59 56.28 -17.35
N VAL A 17 11.79 56.49 -17.89
CA VAL A 17 12.53 55.46 -18.65
C VAL A 17 13.74 54.91 -17.88
N TYR A 18 14.01 55.39 -16.66
CA TYR A 18 15.14 54.93 -15.83
C TYR A 18 14.73 54.26 -14.50
N ILE A 19 13.43 54.06 -14.26
CA ILE A 19 12.91 53.40 -13.03
C ILE A 19 12.41 51.95 -13.32
N SER A 20 12.28 51.57 -14.59
CA SER A 20 11.84 50.23 -15.01
C SER A 20 12.95 49.16 -15.07
N ALA A 21 14.21 49.51 -14.80
CA ALA A 21 15.34 48.58 -14.86
C ALA A 21 15.98 48.21 -13.51
N GLN A 22 15.50 48.75 -12.39
CA GLN A 22 15.99 48.39 -11.03
C GLN A 22 14.94 47.76 -10.10
N ILE A 23 13.69 47.60 -10.56
CA ILE A 23 12.65 46.88 -9.80
C ILE A 23 12.68 45.36 -10.06
N ALA A 24 13.43 44.89 -11.07
CA ALA A 24 13.58 43.47 -11.39
C ALA A 24 14.72 42.76 -10.61
N LEU A 25 15.48 43.46 -9.75
CA LEU A 25 16.63 42.88 -9.03
C LEU A 25 16.50 42.98 -7.49
N LEU A 26 15.30 43.22 -6.97
CA LEU A 26 15.06 43.34 -5.51
C LEU A 26 13.76 42.65 -5.03
N MET A 27 13.33 41.61 -5.74
CA MET A 27 12.27 40.68 -5.30
C MET A 27 12.79 39.22 -5.19
N VAL A 28 14.01 39.04 -4.68
CA VAL A 28 14.58 37.69 -4.40
C VAL A 28 14.89 37.47 -2.91
N VAL A 29 14.72 38.47 -2.04
CA VAL A 29 14.96 38.30 -0.60
C VAL A 29 13.78 38.84 0.19
N GLY A 30 12.80 37.97 0.43
CA GLY A 30 11.58 38.32 1.16
C GLY A 30 10.44 37.37 0.85
N GLY A 31 10.72 36.07 0.71
CA GLY A 31 9.69 35.04 0.72
C GLY A 31 9.08 34.96 2.10
N GLY A 32 8.14 35.87 2.40
CA GLY A 32 7.15 35.60 3.42
C GLY A 32 6.44 34.33 2.99
N LEU A 33 6.62 33.27 3.77
CA LEU A 33 5.84 32.04 3.67
C LEU A 33 4.37 32.43 3.75
N SER A 34 3.73 32.63 2.60
CA SER A 34 2.29 32.48 2.49
C SER A 34 2.06 31.02 2.85
N THR A 35 1.61 30.78 4.07
CA THR A 35 1.10 29.47 4.48
C THR A 35 -0.08 29.17 3.58
N LEU A 36 0.18 28.50 2.46
CA LEU A 36 -0.84 27.78 1.72
C LEU A 36 -1.41 26.79 2.73
N ARG A 37 -2.61 27.10 3.25
CA ARG A 37 -3.35 26.14 4.06
C ARG A 37 -3.78 25.03 3.12
N ALA A 38 -3.05 23.92 3.15
CA ALA A 38 -3.51 22.67 2.57
C ALA A 38 -4.88 22.30 3.16
N ALA A 39 -5.68 21.54 2.41
CA ALA A 39 -5.91 20.18 2.88
C ALA A 39 -6.22 20.00 4.38
N THR A 40 -7.18 20.68 5.01
CA THR A 40 -7.63 20.17 6.32
C THR A 40 -8.28 18.81 6.02
N ASN A 41 -7.85 17.76 6.71
CA ASN A 41 -8.31 16.37 6.48
C ASN A 41 -9.20 16.00 7.66
N LYS A 42 -10.32 16.71 7.81
CA LYS A 42 -11.30 16.36 8.82
C LYS A 42 -12.09 15.14 8.36
N THR A 43 -12.33 14.22 9.28
CA THR A 43 -13.29 13.13 9.04
C THR A 43 -14.70 13.71 9.04
N PRO A 44 -15.54 13.41 8.04
CA PRO A 44 -16.95 13.82 8.08
C PRO A 44 -17.59 13.34 9.37
N ARG A 45 -18.35 14.21 10.03
CA ARG A 45 -19.07 13.86 11.26
C ARG A 45 -20.57 13.91 11.03
N LEU A 46 -21.22 12.75 10.98
CA LEU A 46 -22.67 12.62 10.96
C LEU A 46 -23.26 13.11 12.29
N LEU A 47 -24.35 13.86 12.20
CA LEU A 47 -25.02 14.47 13.35
C LEU A 47 -26.07 13.54 13.97
N SER A 48 -26.05 13.44 15.29
CA SER A 48 -27.01 12.66 16.08
C SER A 48 -27.76 13.51 17.10
N GLN A 49 -28.74 12.92 17.76
CA GLN A 49 -29.42 13.52 18.91
C GLN A 49 -28.43 13.77 20.07
N SER A 50 -28.75 14.67 21.00
CA SER A 50 -27.84 15.02 22.10
C SER A 50 -27.67 13.91 23.15
N THR A 51 -28.59 12.96 23.21
CA THR A 51 -28.62 11.88 24.21
C THR A 51 -28.45 10.49 23.61
N SER A 52 -28.33 10.36 22.28
CA SER A 52 -28.10 9.07 21.62
C SER A 52 -27.36 9.24 20.28
N THR A 53 -26.83 8.13 19.77
CA THR A 53 -26.21 8.01 18.43
C THR A 53 -27.23 8.02 17.29
N ARG A 54 -28.54 8.12 17.60
CA ARG A 54 -29.63 8.18 16.61
C ARG A 54 -29.53 9.45 15.79
N ALA A 55 -29.53 9.31 14.47
CA ALA A 55 -29.29 10.40 13.54
C ALA A 55 -30.35 11.49 13.68
N ILE A 56 -29.95 12.73 13.41
CA ILE A 56 -30.92 13.75 12.99
C ILE A 56 -31.18 13.48 11.51
N ALA A 57 -32.33 12.89 11.19
CA ALA A 57 -32.66 12.46 9.83
C ALA A 57 -34.16 12.59 9.55
N PHE A 58 -34.50 12.80 8.29
CA PHE A 58 -35.89 12.76 7.81
C PHE A 58 -35.97 12.22 6.38
N GLU A 59 -37.15 11.76 5.99
CA GLU A 59 -37.41 11.37 4.60
C GLU A 59 -37.46 12.62 3.71
N SER A 60 -36.74 12.59 2.60
CA SER A 60 -36.44 13.78 1.77
C SER A 60 -37.65 14.53 1.22
N VAL A 61 -38.79 13.87 1.06
CA VAL A 61 -40.01 14.45 0.49
C VAL A 61 -40.99 14.86 1.58
N THR A 62 -41.37 13.90 2.42
CA THR A 62 -42.41 14.03 3.43
C THR A 62 -41.91 14.77 4.67
N MET A 63 -40.59 14.91 4.83
CA MET A 63 -39.93 15.49 6.00
C MET A 63 -40.31 14.78 7.30
N MET A 64 -40.80 13.54 7.21
CA MET A 64 -41.16 12.73 8.37
C MET A 64 -39.90 12.11 8.97
N ALA A 65 -39.89 12.00 10.29
CA ALA A 65 -38.87 11.25 11.01
C ALA A 65 -39.09 9.74 10.84
N GLU A 66 -38.09 8.97 11.25
CA GLU A 66 -38.11 7.51 11.26
C GLU A 66 -39.24 6.91 12.14
N PRO A 67 -39.63 5.63 11.95
CA PRO A 67 -39.05 4.65 11.03
C PRO A 67 -39.33 4.96 9.56
N PHE A 68 -38.29 4.90 8.73
CA PHE A 68 -38.41 5.21 7.31
C PHE A 68 -39.00 4.04 6.54
N PRO A 69 -40.08 4.22 5.76
CA PRO A 69 -40.60 3.15 4.92
C PRO A 69 -39.55 2.77 3.87
N LEU A 70 -39.63 1.54 3.34
CA LEU A 70 -38.74 1.09 2.26
C LEU A 70 -39.02 1.79 0.92
N THR A 71 -40.28 2.16 0.71
CA THR A 71 -40.73 2.86 -0.48
C THR A 71 -41.33 4.20 -0.09
N ALA A 72 -41.00 5.24 -0.86
CA ALA A 72 -41.56 6.57 -0.73
C ALA A 72 -43.08 6.51 -0.94
N SER A 73 -43.82 7.18 -0.07
CA SER A 73 -45.28 7.32 -0.17
C SER A 73 -45.71 8.25 -1.32
N VAL A 74 -44.81 9.10 -1.79
CA VAL A 74 -45.01 10.01 -2.93
C VAL A 74 -43.88 9.80 -3.96
N PRO A 75 -44.12 9.00 -5.02
CA PRO A 75 -43.11 8.73 -6.03
C PRO A 75 -43.05 9.85 -7.09
N PHE A 76 -41.86 10.39 -7.34
CA PHE A 76 -41.60 11.36 -8.42
C PHE A 76 -40.95 10.73 -9.66
N SER A 77 -40.67 9.44 -9.61
CA SER A 77 -40.09 8.67 -10.70
C SER A 77 -40.54 7.21 -10.62
N SER A 78 -40.13 6.40 -11.59
CA SER A 78 -40.31 4.94 -11.54
C SER A 78 -39.55 4.30 -10.37
N ASP A 79 -38.52 4.96 -9.85
CA ASP A 79 -37.82 4.54 -8.65
C ASP A 79 -38.55 5.04 -7.40
N THR A 80 -39.15 4.10 -6.68
CA THR A 80 -39.94 4.36 -5.47
C THR A 80 -39.15 4.16 -4.19
N ARG A 81 -37.83 3.90 -4.22
CA ARG A 81 -37.04 3.73 -3.00
C ARG A 81 -36.98 5.02 -2.19
N THR A 82 -37.10 4.87 -0.88
CA THR A 82 -37.05 6.00 0.04
C THR A 82 -35.67 6.66 0.03
N ARG A 83 -35.68 7.99 0.10
CA ARG A 83 -34.49 8.82 0.26
C ARG A 83 -34.50 9.45 1.64
N ILE A 84 -33.39 9.28 2.35
CA ILE A 84 -33.22 9.81 3.70
C ILE A 84 -32.21 10.95 3.63
N VAL A 85 -32.53 12.05 4.31
CA VAL A 85 -31.62 13.17 4.50
C VAL A 85 -30.87 12.97 5.80
N LEU A 86 -29.54 12.98 5.71
CA LEU A 86 -28.62 12.98 6.82
C LEU A 86 -27.91 14.33 6.88
N PHE A 87 -27.48 14.72 8.08
CA PHE A 87 -26.68 15.93 8.26
C PHE A 87 -25.28 15.58 8.73
N ALA A 88 -24.29 16.22 8.12
CA ALA A 88 -22.90 16.08 8.48
C ALA A 88 -22.25 17.44 8.66
N MET A 89 -21.15 17.46 9.40
CA MET A 89 -20.24 18.59 9.51
C MET A 89 -18.81 18.10 9.30
N ASP A 90 -17.84 19.02 9.22
CA ASP A 90 -16.46 18.69 8.88
C ASP A 90 -16.37 18.00 7.50
N VAL A 91 -17.06 18.60 6.53
CA VAL A 91 -17.23 18.07 5.16
C VAL A 91 -16.44 18.95 4.21
N GLU A 92 -15.23 18.52 3.88
CA GLU A 92 -14.26 19.30 3.13
C GLU A 92 -14.26 18.87 1.66
N LEU A 93 -15.01 19.61 0.85
CA LEU A 93 -15.11 19.40 -0.59
C LEU A 93 -13.98 20.11 -1.33
N LEU A 94 -13.47 19.47 -2.38
CA LEU A 94 -12.49 20.05 -3.31
C LEU A 94 -13.09 21.25 -4.07
N GLY A 95 -12.35 22.36 -4.08
CA GLY A 95 -12.68 23.56 -4.83
C GLY A 95 -12.25 23.49 -6.30
N THR A 96 -12.84 24.34 -7.13
CA THR A 96 -12.58 24.43 -8.57
C THR A 96 -11.21 25.07 -8.85
N VAL A 97 -10.43 24.50 -9.79
CA VAL A 97 -9.21 25.13 -10.35
C VAL A 97 -9.21 25.00 -11.87
N GLY A 98 -9.26 26.13 -12.59
CA GLY A 98 -9.17 26.17 -14.06
C GLY A 98 -10.50 26.01 -14.80
N LEU A 99 -10.47 26.20 -16.13
CA LEU A 99 -11.62 26.41 -17.05
C LEU A 99 -12.67 25.28 -17.16
N ASN A 100 -12.60 24.25 -16.31
CA ASN A 100 -13.54 23.14 -16.27
C ASN A 100 -14.25 23.15 -14.91
N ASP A 101 -15.50 23.61 -14.87
CA ASP A 101 -16.34 23.79 -13.68
C ASP A 101 -16.69 22.46 -12.98
N PHE A 102 -15.76 21.87 -12.23
CA PHE A 102 -16.06 20.79 -11.30
C PHE A 102 -15.86 21.26 -9.86
N THR A 103 -16.99 21.48 -9.16
CA THR A 103 -17.03 21.51 -7.70
C THR A 103 -17.44 20.12 -7.25
N GLU A 104 -16.73 19.56 -6.28
CA GLU A 104 -17.01 18.23 -5.77
C GLU A 104 -18.43 18.12 -5.18
N GLY A 105 -19.12 16.99 -5.42
CA GLY A 105 -20.53 16.80 -5.08
C GLY A 105 -20.84 15.36 -4.66
N ALA A 106 -22.08 14.89 -4.88
CA ALA A 106 -22.54 13.57 -4.43
C ALA A 106 -21.62 12.39 -4.81
N ASN A 107 -20.96 12.46 -5.99
CA ASN A 107 -20.07 11.42 -6.50
C ASN A 107 -18.80 11.21 -5.68
N ALA A 108 -18.45 12.14 -4.78
CA ALA A 108 -17.29 12.04 -3.89
C ALA A 108 -17.56 11.20 -2.64
N PHE A 109 -18.82 10.88 -2.39
CA PHE A 109 -19.24 10.15 -1.20
C PHE A 109 -19.64 8.73 -1.55
N THR A 110 -19.27 7.81 -0.67
CA THR A 110 -19.95 6.53 -0.56
C THR A 110 -20.64 6.46 0.80
N ALA A 111 -21.74 5.72 0.88
CA ALA A 111 -22.48 5.52 2.12
C ALA A 111 -22.88 4.05 2.25
N ASP A 112 -22.94 3.55 3.48
CA ASP A 112 -23.40 2.19 3.75
C ASP A 112 -24.23 2.12 5.04
N ALA A 113 -25.13 1.14 5.10
CA ALA A 113 -25.89 0.80 6.30
C ALA A 113 -25.60 -0.64 6.72
N GLN A 114 -25.39 -0.88 8.01
CA GLN A 114 -25.19 -2.22 8.57
C GLN A 114 -26.36 -2.65 9.45
N ASP A 115 -26.87 -3.86 9.23
CA ASP A 115 -27.91 -4.48 10.06
C ASP A 115 -27.34 -5.34 11.21
N VAL A 116 -28.23 -5.95 12.00
CA VAL A 116 -27.86 -6.79 13.15
C VAL A 116 -27.11 -8.07 12.79
N THR A 117 -27.29 -8.56 11.55
CA THR A 117 -26.57 -9.75 11.05
C THR A 117 -25.16 -9.42 10.58
N GLY A 118 -24.83 -8.12 10.54
CA GLY A 118 -23.57 -7.61 10.03
C GLY A 118 -23.57 -7.38 8.52
N LYS A 119 -24.69 -7.62 7.81
CA LYS A 119 -24.80 -7.36 6.37
C LYS A 119 -24.75 -5.86 6.13
N ARG A 120 -23.93 -5.45 5.15
CA ARG A 120 -23.79 -4.06 4.71
C ARG A 120 -24.56 -3.83 3.41
N TYR A 121 -25.31 -2.75 3.38
CA TYR A 121 -26.10 -2.29 2.25
C TYR A 121 -25.48 -1.01 1.70
N PRO A 122 -25.00 -0.99 0.45
CA PRO A 122 -24.50 0.23 -0.16
C PRO A 122 -25.67 1.20 -0.38
N LEU A 123 -25.57 2.40 0.16
CA LEU A 123 -26.53 3.48 -0.03
C LEU A 123 -26.00 4.43 -1.09
N ARG A 124 -26.80 4.68 -2.13
CA ARG A 124 -26.40 5.63 -3.17
C ARG A 124 -26.56 7.05 -2.64
N VAL A 125 -25.48 7.82 -2.64
CA VAL A 125 -25.54 9.26 -2.36
C VAL A 125 -26.01 9.97 -3.61
N GLU A 126 -27.16 10.64 -3.53
CA GLU A 126 -27.79 11.32 -4.68
C GLU A 126 -27.61 12.83 -4.64
N TYR A 127 -27.41 13.40 -3.45
CA TYR A 127 -27.24 14.83 -3.29
C TYR A 127 -26.37 15.18 -2.09
N VAL A 128 -25.57 16.23 -2.24
CA VAL A 128 -24.76 16.85 -1.20
C VAL A 128 -24.89 18.37 -1.36
N GLY A 129 -25.21 19.07 -0.28
CA GLY A 129 -25.31 20.52 -0.33
C GLY A 129 -25.28 21.15 1.06
N ARG A 130 -24.93 22.44 1.13
CA ARG A 130 -24.97 23.18 2.41
C ARG A 130 -26.41 23.41 2.84
N VAL A 131 -26.66 23.31 4.14
CA VAL A 131 -27.95 23.69 4.71
C VAL A 131 -28.10 25.21 4.63
N PRO A 132 -29.19 25.75 4.04
CA PRO A 132 -29.42 27.19 3.98
C PRO A 132 -29.36 27.82 5.37
N ALA A 133 -28.66 28.95 5.52
CA ALA A 133 -28.38 29.63 6.80
C ALA A 133 -27.46 28.89 7.80
N PHE A 134 -27.03 27.66 7.49
CA PHE A 134 -26.15 26.84 8.33
C PHE A 134 -24.94 26.33 7.52
N PRO A 135 -24.01 27.23 7.12
CA PRO A 135 -23.02 26.92 6.09
C PRO A 135 -21.98 25.86 6.49
N GLY A 136 -21.75 25.62 7.79
CA GLY A 136 -20.90 24.54 8.30
C GLY A 136 -21.64 23.21 8.54
N ILE A 137 -22.90 23.11 8.11
CA ILE A 137 -23.68 21.86 8.11
C ILE A 137 -24.04 21.51 6.67
N THR A 138 -23.76 20.27 6.30
CA THR A 138 -24.02 19.71 4.97
C THR A 138 -25.17 18.72 5.07
N MET A 139 -26.18 18.88 4.21
CA MET A 139 -27.22 17.88 4.00
C MET A 139 -26.77 16.88 2.93
N ILE A 140 -27.02 15.60 3.19
CA ILE A 140 -26.61 14.49 2.34
C ILE A 140 -27.84 13.60 2.15
N ILE A 141 -28.26 13.42 0.91
CA ILE A 141 -29.42 12.58 0.57
C ILE A 141 -28.91 11.23 0.10
N VAL A 142 -29.33 10.18 0.81
CA VAL A 142 -29.01 8.80 0.47
C VAL A 142 -30.26 8.03 0.07
N ARG A 143 -30.16 7.22 -0.98
CA ARG A 143 -31.21 6.31 -1.43
C ARG A 143 -31.02 4.94 -0.77
N LEU A 144 -32.10 4.38 -0.22
CA LEU A 144 -32.08 3.02 0.34
C LEU A 144 -31.80 1.96 -0.73
N ALA A 145 -30.95 0.98 -0.40
CA ALA A 145 -30.55 -0.11 -1.28
C ALA A 145 -31.75 -0.97 -1.73
N ASP A 146 -31.72 -1.49 -2.95
CA ASP A 146 -32.85 -2.25 -3.52
C ASP A 146 -33.10 -3.60 -2.82
N ASP A 147 -32.04 -4.22 -2.31
CA ASP A 147 -32.09 -5.49 -1.58
C ASP A 147 -32.34 -5.32 -0.07
N MET A 148 -32.58 -4.09 0.39
CA MET A 148 -32.87 -3.80 1.79
C MET A 148 -34.37 -4.02 2.09
N GLY A 149 -34.62 -4.97 3.00
CA GLY A 149 -35.93 -5.26 3.59
C GLY A 149 -36.20 -4.48 4.88
N ASN A 150 -37.26 -4.86 5.60
CA ASN A 150 -37.57 -4.27 6.91
C ASN A 150 -36.60 -4.80 7.96
N VAL A 151 -35.45 -4.14 8.08
CA VAL A 151 -34.31 -4.57 8.89
C VAL A 151 -34.27 -3.95 10.29
N GLY A 152 -35.17 -3.00 10.57
CA GLY A 152 -35.17 -2.31 11.86
C GLY A 152 -34.10 -1.22 11.95
N ASP A 153 -33.49 -1.07 13.13
CA ASP A 153 -32.37 -0.16 13.32
C ASP A 153 -31.13 -0.63 12.53
N VAL A 154 -30.44 0.32 11.87
CA VAL A 154 -29.17 0.10 11.18
C VAL A 154 -28.16 1.17 11.59
N LEU A 155 -26.87 0.84 11.47
CA LEU A 155 -25.79 1.83 11.58
C LEU A 155 -25.40 2.35 10.20
N VAL A 156 -25.58 3.64 9.98
CA VAL A 156 -25.25 4.32 8.72
C VAL A 156 -23.93 5.06 8.86
N GLY A 157 -23.03 4.85 7.91
CA GLY A 157 -21.77 5.57 7.78
C GLY A 157 -21.64 6.27 6.43
N LEU A 158 -20.86 7.35 6.41
CA LEU A 158 -20.42 8.02 5.19
C LEU A 158 -18.91 7.84 5.03
N ASN A 159 -18.45 7.98 3.81
CA ASN A 159 -17.04 8.06 3.48
C ASN A 159 -16.85 9.15 2.43
N LEU A 160 -15.99 10.12 2.73
CA LEU A 160 -15.53 11.17 1.82
C LEU A 160 -14.03 11.01 1.68
N HIS A 161 -13.52 10.88 0.45
CA HIS A 161 -12.06 10.76 0.19
C HIS A 161 -11.36 9.62 0.94
N GLY A 162 -12.05 8.52 1.19
CA GLY A 162 -11.53 7.41 1.98
C GLY A 162 -11.61 7.63 3.51
N MET A 163 -12.05 8.80 3.97
CA MET A 163 -12.24 9.14 5.38
C MET A 163 -13.64 8.74 5.83
N GLN A 164 -13.73 7.68 6.63
CA GLN A 164 -14.99 7.21 7.17
C GLN A 164 -15.50 8.14 8.29
N SER A 165 -16.79 8.43 8.30
CA SER A 165 -17.44 9.16 9.37
C SER A 165 -17.64 8.31 10.62
N ASN A 166 -18.02 8.94 11.73
CA ASN A 166 -18.76 8.21 12.77
C ASN A 166 -20.02 7.57 12.17
N ARG A 167 -20.48 6.47 12.76
CA ARG A 167 -21.75 5.85 12.35
C ARG A 167 -22.89 6.30 13.25
N VAL A 168 -24.05 6.54 12.65
CA VAL A 168 -25.27 6.97 13.34
C VAL A 168 -26.38 5.95 13.13
N ARG A 169 -27.30 5.87 14.09
CA ARG A 169 -28.40 4.92 14.06
C ARG A 169 -29.62 5.49 13.34
N VAL A 170 -30.23 4.68 12.48
CA VAL A 170 -31.48 5.00 11.75
C VAL A 170 -32.39 3.77 11.71
N ALA A 171 -33.70 3.95 11.84
CA ALA A 171 -34.72 2.91 11.77
C ALA A 171 -35.34 2.79 10.37
N ILE A 172 -35.24 1.61 9.77
CA ILE A 172 -35.79 1.27 8.46
C ILE A 172 -36.95 0.28 8.63
N GLY A 173 -38.15 0.73 8.28
CA GLY A 173 -39.41 -0.01 8.37
C GLY A 173 -39.99 -0.10 9.78
N GLN A 174 -39.15 -0.36 10.79
CA GLN A 174 -39.53 -0.43 12.20
C GLN A 174 -38.39 0.05 13.11
N MET A 175 -38.69 0.38 14.36
CA MET A 175 -37.68 0.71 15.37
C MET A 175 -37.18 -0.55 16.11
N GLY A 176 -35.89 -0.56 16.45
CA GLY A 176 -35.25 -1.66 17.17
C GLY A 176 -34.77 -2.80 16.25
N GLY A 177 -34.18 -3.84 16.83
CA GLY A 177 -33.68 -5.02 16.08
C GLY A 177 -32.34 -4.81 15.35
N GLY A 178 -31.65 -3.71 15.59
CA GLY A 178 -30.38 -3.37 14.95
C GLY A 178 -29.12 -3.82 15.71
N PRO A 179 -27.94 -3.65 15.10
CA PRO A 179 -26.67 -3.98 15.75
C PRO A 179 -26.42 -3.05 16.96
N PRO A 180 -25.57 -3.45 17.93
CA PRO A 180 -25.07 -2.53 18.95
C PRO A 180 -24.31 -1.37 18.29
N ASP A 181 -24.23 -0.22 18.97
CA ASP A 181 -23.37 0.88 18.53
C ASP A 181 -21.90 0.46 18.50
N ASP A 182 -21.09 1.19 17.72
CA ASP A 182 -19.64 1.01 17.71
C ASP A 182 -19.03 1.18 19.10
N SER A 183 -17.98 0.41 19.38
CA SER A 183 -17.23 0.57 20.62
C SER A 183 -16.68 2.00 20.72
N GLY A 184 -17.05 2.70 21.79
CA GLY A 184 -16.67 4.11 21.99
C GLY A 184 -17.54 5.12 21.23
N ALA A 185 -18.62 4.70 20.58
CA ALA A 185 -19.56 5.64 19.96
C ALA A 185 -20.20 6.55 21.01
N VAL A 186 -20.24 7.85 20.70
CA VAL A 186 -20.85 8.88 21.53
C VAL A 186 -21.84 9.72 20.70
N PRO A 187 -22.84 10.35 21.35
CA PRO A 187 -23.69 11.32 20.68
C PRO A 187 -22.88 12.46 20.04
N THR A 188 -23.28 12.86 18.85
CA THR A 188 -22.65 13.90 18.02
C THR A 188 -23.66 15.00 17.66
N PRO A 189 -24.21 15.72 18.67
CA PRO A 189 -25.20 16.76 18.41
C PRO A 189 -24.64 17.92 17.60
N ALA A 190 -25.52 18.56 16.83
CA ALA A 190 -25.22 19.85 16.22
C ALA A 190 -24.84 20.88 17.31
N PRO A 191 -23.78 21.68 17.13
CA PRO A 191 -23.43 22.72 18.08
C PRO A 191 -24.51 23.80 18.14
N ALA A 192 -24.69 24.42 19.31
CA ALA A 192 -25.67 25.48 19.53
C ALA A 192 -25.45 26.70 18.62
N THR A 193 -24.20 26.95 18.22
CA THR A 193 -23.85 27.92 17.17
C THR A 193 -23.26 27.14 15.99
N PRO A 194 -23.87 27.21 14.80
CA PRO A 194 -23.38 26.51 13.62
C PRO A 194 -21.98 27.01 13.25
N PRO A 195 -21.03 26.11 12.92
CA PRO A 195 -19.72 26.54 12.50
C PRO A 195 -19.79 27.27 11.15
N PRO A 196 -18.80 28.11 10.84
CA PRO A 196 -18.64 28.61 9.47
C PRO A 196 -18.47 27.43 8.51
N ALA A 197 -18.76 27.68 7.23
CA ALA A 197 -18.44 26.71 6.18
C ALA A 197 -16.96 26.33 6.23
N ASP A 198 -16.67 25.03 6.08
CA ASP A 198 -15.32 24.59 5.80
C ASP A 198 -14.84 25.26 4.49
N PRO A 199 -13.62 25.81 4.48
CA PRO A 199 -13.05 26.37 3.26
C PRO A 199 -12.95 25.26 2.22
N LEU A 200 -13.25 25.58 0.95
CA LEU A 200 -12.99 24.64 -0.14
C LEU A 200 -11.52 24.26 -0.11
N LEU A 201 -11.23 22.97 -0.23
CA LEU A 201 -9.85 22.50 -0.32
C LEU A 201 -9.25 23.07 -1.61
N VAL A 202 -8.20 23.87 -1.47
CA VAL A 202 -7.36 24.27 -2.60
C VAL A 202 -6.48 23.07 -2.92
N PRO A 203 -6.55 22.50 -4.14
CA PRO A 203 -5.57 21.54 -4.62
C PRO A 203 -4.15 22.00 -4.31
N ASP A 204 -3.45 21.33 -3.41
CA ASP A 204 -2.00 21.41 -3.41
C ASP A 204 -1.54 20.74 -4.72
N PRO A 205 -0.65 21.37 -5.52
CA PRO A 205 -0.15 20.81 -6.79
C PRO A 205 0.39 19.38 -6.68
N PHE A 206 0.66 18.89 -5.47
CA PHE A 206 1.12 17.52 -5.20
C PHE A 206 0.01 16.56 -4.72
N THR A 207 -1.23 17.04 -4.51
CA THR A 207 -2.36 16.24 -3.98
C THR A 207 -3.70 16.40 -4.71
N GLY A 208 -3.90 17.45 -5.53
CA GLY A 208 -5.12 17.65 -6.34
C GLY A 208 -4.90 17.42 -7.85
N PRO A 209 -5.91 17.70 -8.72
CA PRO A 209 -6.11 16.99 -9.99
C PRO A 209 -4.84 16.98 -10.84
N ALA A 210 -4.27 15.79 -10.93
CA ALA A 210 -3.06 15.53 -11.64
C ALA A 210 -3.35 15.36 -13.13
N THR A 211 -2.39 15.75 -13.97
CA THR A 211 -2.45 15.36 -15.38
C THR A 211 -2.53 13.83 -15.51
N ASP A 212 -2.99 13.36 -16.67
CA ASP A 212 -2.98 11.94 -17.00
C ASP A 212 -1.59 11.33 -16.83
N ALA A 213 -0.54 12.07 -17.20
CA ALA A 213 0.85 11.65 -17.08
C ALA A 213 1.27 11.41 -15.62
N ASP A 214 1.02 12.36 -14.71
CA ASP A 214 1.36 12.16 -13.29
C ASP A 214 0.43 11.13 -12.63
N THR A 215 -0.84 11.04 -13.02
CA THR A 215 -1.75 10.01 -12.50
C THR A 215 -1.32 8.61 -12.87
N VAL A 216 -0.97 8.37 -14.14
CA VAL A 216 -0.50 7.05 -14.58
C VAL A 216 0.81 6.71 -13.87
N ARG A 217 1.74 7.66 -13.77
CA ARG A 217 3.00 7.42 -13.04
C ARG A 217 2.78 7.19 -11.56
N PHE A 218 1.87 7.93 -10.92
CA PHE A 218 1.44 7.69 -9.55
C PHE A 218 0.95 6.25 -9.39
N LEU A 219 0.06 5.78 -10.28
CA LEU A 219 -0.44 4.41 -10.24
C LEU A 219 0.65 3.37 -10.50
N GLU A 220 1.64 3.64 -11.35
CA GLU A 220 2.79 2.73 -11.46
C GLU A 220 3.62 2.63 -10.17
N GLN A 221 3.65 3.69 -9.37
CA GLN A 221 4.44 3.72 -8.13
C GLN A 221 3.64 3.19 -6.93
N ALA A 222 2.35 3.53 -6.87
CA ALA A 222 1.43 3.20 -5.78
C ALA A 222 0.71 1.87 -6.01
N SER A 223 0.52 1.43 -7.25
CA SER A 223 -0.13 0.17 -7.62
C SER A 223 0.77 -0.66 -8.54
N TRP A 224 0.28 -1.79 -9.04
CA TRP A 224 1.01 -2.59 -10.04
C TRP A 224 1.02 -1.98 -11.46
N GLY A 225 0.35 -0.84 -11.68
CA GLY A 225 0.16 -0.20 -12.98
C GLY A 225 -1.25 0.37 -13.13
N PRO A 226 -1.51 1.25 -14.10
CA PRO A 226 -2.83 1.82 -14.28
C PRO A 226 -3.84 0.79 -14.80
N THR A 227 -5.11 0.94 -14.42
CA THR A 227 -6.24 0.54 -15.27
C THR A 227 -6.93 1.80 -15.77
N ARG A 228 -7.68 1.69 -16.87
CA ARG A 228 -8.38 2.83 -17.46
C ARG A 228 -9.36 3.48 -16.47
N ALA A 229 -10.14 2.65 -15.77
CA ALA A 229 -11.07 3.11 -14.76
C ALA A 229 -10.37 3.73 -13.54
N GLU A 230 -9.23 3.18 -13.12
CA GLU A 230 -8.49 3.69 -11.96
C GLU A 230 -7.84 5.04 -12.26
N VAL A 231 -7.35 5.28 -13.48
CA VAL A 231 -6.82 6.60 -13.88
C VAL A 231 -7.89 7.68 -13.76
N GLU A 232 -9.07 7.47 -14.34
CA GLU A 232 -10.16 8.47 -14.25
C GLU A 232 -10.64 8.70 -12.82
N ARG A 233 -10.69 7.63 -12.01
CA ARG A 233 -11.06 7.71 -10.60
C ARG A 233 -10.05 8.53 -9.79
N VAL A 234 -8.75 8.26 -9.95
CA VAL A 234 -7.70 8.98 -9.22
C VAL A 234 -7.60 10.43 -9.66
N LYS A 235 -7.78 10.72 -10.96
CA LYS A 235 -7.87 12.10 -11.46
C LYS A 235 -9.01 12.87 -10.78
N ALA A 236 -10.16 12.23 -10.60
CA ALA A 236 -11.33 12.85 -9.98
C ALA A 236 -11.16 13.08 -8.47
N MET A 237 -10.58 12.14 -7.73
CA MET A 237 -10.49 12.22 -6.26
C MET A 237 -9.16 12.80 -5.72
N GLY A 238 -8.09 12.76 -6.51
CA GLY A 238 -6.75 13.16 -6.10
C GLY A 238 -5.94 12.06 -5.37
N PHE A 239 -4.62 12.23 -5.31
CA PHE A 239 -3.71 11.20 -4.78
C PHE A 239 -3.88 10.97 -3.28
N MET A 240 -4.08 12.02 -2.49
CA MET A 240 -4.25 11.89 -1.04
C MET A 240 -5.50 11.09 -0.68
N ALA A 241 -6.63 11.40 -1.33
CA ALA A 241 -7.89 10.70 -1.15
C ALA A 241 -7.77 9.22 -1.53
N TYR A 242 -7.12 8.95 -2.68
CA TYR A 242 -6.85 7.58 -3.09
C TYR A 242 -6.01 6.83 -2.04
N LEU A 243 -4.92 7.41 -1.55
CA LEU A 243 -4.09 6.75 -0.53
C LEU A 243 -4.86 6.50 0.77
N ASN A 244 -5.63 7.48 1.25
CA ASN A 244 -6.46 7.32 2.45
C ASN A 244 -7.47 6.17 2.27
N GLU A 245 -8.11 6.07 1.11
CA GLU A 245 -8.97 4.93 0.77
C GLU A 245 -8.19 3.61 0.82
N GLN A 246 -7.04 3.54 0.14
CA GLN A 246 -6.20 2.34 0.09
C GLN A 246 -5.73 1.87 1.48
N PHE A 247 -5.44 2.80 2.39
CA PHE A 247 -5.06 2.48 3.77
C PHE A 247 -6.22 1.95 4.64
N ASN A 248 -7.46 2.25 4.25
CA ASN A 248 -8.67 1.91 4.99
C ASN A 248 -9.41 0.70 4.38
N LEU A 249 -9.02 0.23 3.20
CA LEU A 249 -9.57 -0.99 2.62
C LEU A 249 -9.24 -2.22 3.50
N PRO A 250 -10.26 -3.01 3.89
CA PRO A 250 -10.05 -4.20 4.68
C PRO A 250 -9.37 -5.28 3.82
N PRO A 251 -8.42 -6.03 4.40
CA PRO A 251 -7.79 -7.14 3.69
C PRO A 251 -8.74 -8.33 3.54
N ALA A 252 -8.49 -9.19 2.54
CA ALA A 252 -9.33 -10.34 2.22
C ALA A 252 -9.46 -11.38 3.37
N ASN A 253 -8.46 -11.51 4.24
CA ASN A 253 -8.53 -12.27 5.49
C ASN A 253 -8.44 -11.32 6.70
N PRO A 254 -9.59 -10.77 7.18
CA PRO A 254 -9.61 -9.84 8.31
C PRO A 254 -9.04 -10.43 9.60
N SER A 255 -9.18 -11.74 9.83
CA SER A 255 -8.68 -12.41 11.04
C SER A 255 -7.16 -12.38 11.16
N LYS A 256 -6.46 -12.31 10.01
CA LYS A 256 -5.01 -12.16 9.93
C LYS A 256 -4.60 -10.73 9.59
N GLY A 257 -5.54 -9.83 9.28
CA GLY A 257 -5.22 -8.51 8.75
C GLY A 257 -4.38 -8.58 7.47
N SER A 258 -4.61 -9.58 6.62
CA SER A 258 -3.83 -9.80 5.39
C SER A 258 -4.65 -10.31 4.21
N ASN A 259 -4.21 -10.05 2.99
CA ASN A 259 -4.76 -10.60 1.75
C ASN A 259 -4.22 -12.00 1.40
N TYR A 260 -3.25 -12.52 2.15
CA TYR A 260 -2.79 -13.90 1.97
C TYR A 260 -3.65 -14.88 2.78
N PRO A 261 -4.13 -15.97 2.17
CA PRO A 261 -5.04 -16.92 2.82
C PRO A 261 -4.32 -17.74 3.88
N ASP A 262 -5.10 -18.26 4.83
CA ASP A 262 -4.66 -19.42 5.61
C ASP A 262 -4.67 -20.64 4.70
N LEU A 263 -3.58 -21.41 4.74
CA LEU A 263 -3.42 -22.61 3.92
C LEU A 263 -3.43 -23.86 4.79
N PRO A 264 -3.95 -24.99 4.27
CA PRO A 264 -3.79 -26.28 4.95
C PRO A 264 -2.31 -26.65 5.01
N PHE A 265 -1.90 -27.24 6.13
CA PHE A 265 -0.54 -27.75 6.32
C PHE A 265 -0.51 -29.25 5.98
N PRO A 266 0.16 -29.67 4.90
CA PRO A 266 0.24 -31.09 4.55
C PRO A 266 1.15 -31.84 5.52
N LEU A 267 1.11 -33.18 5.47
CA LEU A 267 2.08 -34.00 6.19
C LEU A 267 3.52 -33.61 5.83
N ASN A 268 4.42 -33.76 6.79
CA ASN A 268 5.84 -33.52 6.57
C ASN A 268 6.37 -34.45 5.45
N ASP A 269 5.94 -35.71 5.45
CA ASP A 269 6.23 -36.70 4.41
C ASP A 269 5.38 -36.44 3.15
N GLN A 270 6.05 -35.99 2.09
CA GLN A 270 5.44 -35.70 0.80
C GLN A 270 4.89 -36.94 0.10
N ALA A 271 5.56 -38.08 0.22
CA ALA A 271 5.12 -39.31 -0.43
C ALA A 271 3.82 -39.83 0.19
N MET A 272 3.66 -39.65 1.51
CA MET A 272 2.41 -39.95 2.21
C MET A 272 1.31 -38.92 1.94
N ALA A 273 1.67 -37.63 1.82
CA ALA A 273 0.71 -36.56 1.59
C ALA A 273 0.11 -36.57 0.17
N CYS A 274 0.90 -36.93 -0.83
CA CYS A 274 0.51 -36.89 -2.24
C CYS A 274 0.46 -38.28 -2.87
N PRO A 275 -0.69 -38.98 -2.80
CA PRO A 275 -0.86 -40.30 -3.41
C PRO A 275 -0.81 -40.24 -4.94
N THR A 276 -0.53 -41.38 -5.57
CA THR A 276 -0.44 -41.49 -7.04
C THR A 276 -1.77 -41.30 -7.76
N SER A 277 -2.89 -41.63 -7.10
CA SER A 277 -4.24 -41.46 -7.63
C SER A 277 -5.21 -40.98 -6.54
N SER A 278 -6.23 -40.24 -6.95
CA SER A 278 -7.33 -39.78 -6.08
C SER A 278 -8.65 -40.45 -6.50
N PRO A 279 -9.31 -41.22 -5.62
CA PRO A 279 -10.58 -41.87 -5.95
C PRO A 279 -11.73 -40.89 -6.26
N GLY A 280 -11.68 -39.67 -5.69
CA GLY A 280 -12.74 -38.66 -5.82
C GLY A 280 -12.54 -37.67 -6.98
N ASP A 281 -11.36 -37.63 -7.58
CA ASP A 281 -11.06 -36.84 -8.78
C ASP A 281 -9.95 -37.53 -9.58
N PRO A 282 -10.27 -38.22 -10.68
CA PRO A 282 -9.29 -38.91 -11.52
C PRO A 282 -8.20 -38.00 -12.11
N ASN A 283 -8.43 -36.69 -12.17
CA ASN A 283 -7.47 -35.70 -12.65
C ASN A 283 -6.59 -35.12 -11.52
N TYR A 284 -6.89 -35.43 -10.25
CA TYR A 284 -6.04 -35.08 -9.11
C TYR A 284 -5.00 -36.16 -8.87
N ASN A 285 -3.88 -36.05 -9.60
CA ASN A 285 -2.73 -36.94 -9.49
C ASN A 285 -1.63 -36.34 -8.58
N GLN A 286 -0.56 -37.09 -8.40
CA GLN A 286 0.58 -36.69 -7.58
C GLN A 286 1.18 -35.32 -8.00
N ALA A 287 1.24 -35.01 -9.29
CA ALA A 287 1.79 -33.74 -9.77
C ALA A 287 0.91 -32.54 -9.36
N VAL A 288 -0.42 -32.70 -9.42
CA VAL A 288 -1.37 -31.67 -8.96
C VAL A 288 -1.26 -31.46 -7.45
N CYS A 289 -1.20 -32.56 -6.68
CA CYS A 289 -1.01 -32.47 -5.23
C CYS A 289 0.30 -31.79 -4.85
N ASN A 290 1.40 -32.14 -5.52
CA ASN A 290 2.71 -31.54 -5.31
C ASN A 290 2.70 -30.04 -5.62
N ARG A 291 2.06 -29.63 -6.72
CA ARG A 291 1.85 -28.21 -7.04
C ARG A 291 1.10 -27.51 -5.90
N ASP A 292 -0.01 -28.06 -5.45
CA ASP A 292 -0.93 -27.38 -4.53
C ASP A 292 -0.42 -27.35 -3.08
N ASN A 293 0.45 -28.29 -2.67
CA ASN A 293 0.87 -28.43 -1.26
C ASN A 293 2.40 -28.34 -1.05
N PHE A 294 3.20 -28.65 -2.06
CA PHE A 294 4.67 -28.75 -1.99
C PHE A 294 5.38 -27.87 -3.03
N SER A 295 4.71 -26.79 -3.44
CA SER A 295 5.29 -25.72 -4.22
C SER A 295 4.77 -24.37 -3.71
N LEU A 296 5.26 -23.27 -4.27
CA LEU A 296 4.78 -21.92 -3.96
C LEU A 296 3.56 -21.50 -4.80
N TYR A 297 3.06 -22.40 -5.67
CA TYR A 297 1.97 -22.08 -6.60
C TYR A 297 0.76 -21.39 -5.95
N PRO A 298 0.21 -21.85 -4.79
CA PRO A 298 -0.94 -21.19 -4.17
C PRO A 298 -0.72 -19.72 -3.80
N ILE A 299 0.43 -19.40 -3.18
CA ILE A 299 0.74 -18.03 -2.75
C ILE A 299 1.16 -17.15 -3.93
N GLN A 300 1.81 -17.70 -4.95
CA GLN A 300 2.13 -16.95 -6.16
C GLN A 300 0.87 -16.70 -6.99
N ARG A 301 -0.09 -17.64 -7.07
CA ARG A 301 -1.42 -17.39 -7.66
C ARG A 301 -2.13 -16.26 -6.91
N THR A 302 -2.11 -16.29 -5.58
CA THR A 302 -2.66 -15.21 -4.75
C THR A 302 -2.01 -13.86 -5.07
N TYR A 303 -0.68 -13.83 -5.16
CA TYR A 303 0.08 -12.63 -5.54
C TYR A 303 -0.38 -12.05 -6.88
N PHE A 304 -0.47 -12.86 -7.95
CA PHE A 304 -0.91 -12.35 -9.25
C PHE A 304 -2.39 -11.95 -9.24
N SER A 305 -3.27 -12.71 -8.58
CA SER A 305 -4.69 -12.35 -8.44
C SER A 305 -4.86 -11.01 -7.72
N ASN A 306 -4.17 -10.81 -6.59
CA ASN A 306 -4.18 -9.55 -5.86
C ASN A 306 -3.57 -8.42 -6.68
N SER A 307 -2.49 -8.71 -7.42
CA SER A 307 -1.85 -7.70 -8.27
C SER A 307 -2.78 -7.22 -9.37
N LEU A 308 -3.54 -8.12 -10.00
CA LEU A 308 -4.42 -7.79 -11.12
C LEU A 308 -5.75 -7.15 -10.67
N TYR A 309 -6.35 -7.67 -9.60
CA TYR A 309 -7.74 -7.37 -9.25
C TYR A 309 -7.97 -6.94 -7.79
N GLY A 310 -6.94 -7.02 -6.93
CA GLY A 310 -7.07 -6.62 -5.53
C GLY A 310 -7.43 -5.14 -5.42
N PRO A 311 -8.40 -4.75 -4.58
CA PRO A 311 -8.79 -3.35 -4.45
C PRO A 311 -7.75 -2.51 -3.69
N ASP A 312 -6.90 -3.13 -2.86
CA ASP A 312 -5.91 -2.47 -1.97
C ASP A 312 -4.47 -2.53 -2.53
N GLN A 313 -4.33 -2.11 -3.79
CA GLN A 313 -3.09 -2.15 -4.56
C GLN A 313 -1.85 -1.57 -3.83
N VAL A 314 -2.02 -0.49 -3.07
CA VAL A 314 -0.91 0.13 -2.31
C VAL A 314 -0.34 -0.85 -1.30
N ARG A 315 -1.19 -1.63 -0.63
CA ARG A 315 -0.75 -2.65 0.33
C ARG A 315 0.07 -3.71 -0.37
N GLN A 316 -0.40 -4.18 -1.52
CA GLN A 316 0.26 -5.21 -2.31
C GLN A 316 1.65 -4.76 -2.80
N ARG A 317 1.78 -3.52 -3.25
CA ARG A 317 3.07 -2.95 -3.68
C ARG A 317 4.05 -2.77 -2.53
N VAL A 318 3.58 -2.25 -1.39
CA VAL A 318 4.43 -2.06 -0.21
C VAL A 318 4.85 -3.41 0.38
N ALA A 319 3.95 -4.39 0.46
CA ALA A 319 4.26 -5.74 0.93
C ALA A 319 5.35 -6.41 0.08
N PHE A 320 5.30 -6.25 -1.24
CA PHE A 320 6.34 -6.78 -2.12
C PHE A 320 7.67 -6.02 -2.01
N ALA A 321 7.64 -4.69 -1.80
CA ALA A 321 8.86 -3.94 -1.47
C ALA A 321 9.48 -4.44 -0.15
N LEU A 322 8.65 -4.67 0.87
CA LEU A 322 9.10 -5.24 2.14
C LEU A 322 9.63 -6.67 1.98
N HIS A 323 9.09 -7.48 1.08
CA HIS A 323 9.65 -8.81 0.76
C HIS A 323 11.07 -8.74 0.20
N GLN A 324 11.36 -7.70 -0.59
CA GLN A 324 12.71 -7.47 -1.14
C GLN A 324 13.69 -6.88 -0.11
N ILE A 325 13.20 -6.33 1.01
CA ILE A 325 14.00 -5.81 2.12
C ILE A 325 14.20 -6.89 3.19
N LEU A 326 13.11 -7.49 3.69
CA LEU A 326 13.06 -8.48 4.77
C LEU A 326 13.09 -9.90 4.18
N VAL A 327 14.17 -10.24 3.50
CA VAL A 327 14.22 -11.34 2.53
C VAL A 327 14.03 -12.73 3.17
N VAL A 328 13.10 -13.49 2.61
CA VAL A 328 13.01 -14.96 2.76
C VAL A 328 12.90 -15.56 1.37
N SER A 329 13.70 -16.58 1.06
CA SER A 329 13.58 -17.29 -0.20
C SER A 329 12.79 -18.57 -0.05
N GLY A 330 11.82 -18.79 -0.95
CA GLY A 330 11.16 -20.09 -1.08
C GLY A 330 11.96 -21.11 -1.89
N LEU A 331 13.21 -20.80 -2.24
CA LEU A 331 14.17 -21.83 -2.66
C LEU A 331 14.32 -22.86 -1.52
N SER A 332 14.76 -24.06 -1.87
CA SER A 332 14.93 -25.15 -0.89
C SER A 332 15.71 -24.64 0.34
N PRO A 333 15.22 -24.86 1.58
CA PRO A 333 14.17 -25.82 1.97
C PRO A 333 12.73 -25.27 2.07
N LEU A 334 12.48 -23.98 1.83
CA LEU A 334 11.18 -23.32 2.08
C LEU A 334 10.22 -23.34 0.88
N ASN A 335 10.22 -24.44 0.11
CA ASN A 335 9.48 -24.55 -1.14
C ASN A 335 7.99 -24.91 -0.98
N ARG A 336 7.39 -24.63 0.19
CA ARG A 336 5.99 -24.94 0.50
C ARG A 336 5.19 -23.68 0.79
N ALA A 337 4.09 -23.48 0.07
CA ALA A 337 3.22 -22.32 0.26
C ALA A 337 2.71 -22.18 1.71
N SER A 338 2.38 -23.28 2.38
CA SER A 338 1.92 -23.28 3.78
C SER A 338 2.99 -22.80 4.77
N TRP A 339 4.27 -22.98 4.47
CA TRP A 339 5.35 -22.49 5.34
C TRP A 339 5.58 -20.99 5.14
N MET A 340 5.51 -20.50 3.89
CA MET A 340 5.73 -19.09 3.56
C MET A 340 4.52 -18.19 3.81
N THR A 341 3.28 -18.70 3.82
CA THR A 341 2.08 -17.85 3.91
C THR A 341 2.09 -16.96 5.14
N MET A 342 2.54 -17.46 6.29
CA MET A 342 2.61 -16.68 7.53
C MET A 342 3.60 -15.51 7.44
N TYR A 343 4.71 -15.69 6.72
CA TYR A 343 5.67 -14.62 6.46
C TYR A 343 5.06 -13.56 5.54
N LEU A 344 4.41 -13.96 4.46
CA LEU A 344 3.73 -13.02 3.55
C LEU A 344 2.57 -12.28 4.24
N GLN A 345 1.83 -12.95 5.14
CA GLN A 345 0.80 -12.33 5.97
C GLN A 345 1.38 -11.24 6.89
N ALA A 346 2.56 -11.47 7.48
CA ALA A 346 3.25 -10.46 8.29
C ALA A 346 3.66 -9.24 7.46
N LEU A 347 4.20 -9.45 6.24
CA LEU A 347 4.57 -8.34 5.35
C LEU A 347 3.36 -7.53 4.90
N ASP A 348 2.27 -8.18 4.50
CA ASP A 348 1.06 -7.52 4.00
C ASP A 348 0.31 -6.75 5.10
N ARG A 349 0.27 -7.29 6.33
CA ARG A 349 -0.24 -6.56 7.51
C ARG A 349 0.71 -5.41 7.89
N GLY A 350 2.01 -5.67 7.89
CA GLY A 350 3.06 -4.72 8.25
C GLY A 350 3.24 -3.57 7.26
N ALA A 351 2.76 -3.73 6.01
CA ALA A 351 2.79 -2.69 4.98
C ALA A 351 2.25 -1.35 5.47
N PHE A 352 1.21 -1.38 6.32
CA PHE A 352 0.55 -0.22 6.90
C PHE A 352 0.57 -0.23 8.44
N GLY A 353 1.46 -1.04 9.03
CA GLY A 353 1.59 -1.19 10.47
C GLY A 353 2.72 -0.33 11.04
N ASN A 354 3.33 -0.82 12.11
CA ASN A 354 4.54 -0.24 12.68
C ASN A 354 5.76 -1.12 12.36
N TYR A 355 6.85 -0.50 11.93
CA TYR A 355 8.07 -1.23 11.53
C TYR A 355 8.68 -2.06 12.67
N ARG A 356 8.60 -1.60 13.93
CA ARG A 356 9.07 -2.36 15.09
C ARG A 356 8.28 -3.64 15.30
N THR A 357 6.96 -3.57 15.11
CA THR A 357 6.07 -4.74 15.18
C THR A 357 6.40 -5.71 14.05
N LEU A 358 6.53 -5.20 12.83
CA LEU A 358 6.90 -6.01 11.67
C LEU A 358 8.25 -6.72 11.87
N LEU A 359 9.26 -6.02 12.39
CA LEU A 359 10.58 -6.60 12.64
C LEU A 359 10.50 -7.79 13.61
N GLN A 360 9.67 -7.69 14.65
CA GLN A 360 9.44 -8.80 15.59
C GLN A 360 8.68 -9.97 14.97
N GLU A 361 7.60 -9.68 14.24
CA GLU A 361 6.82 -10.73 13.58
C GLU A 361 7.67 -11.51 12.57
N VAL A 362 8.53 -10.83 11.82
CA VAL A 362 9.48 -11.47 10.90
C VAL A 362 10.57 -12.23 11.66
N THR A 363 11.12 -11.67 12.74
CA THR A 363 12.14 -12.35 13.56
C THR A 363 11.63 -13.68 14.11
N LEU A 364 10.39 -13.73 14.59
CA LEU A 364 9.78 -14.94 15.14
C LEU A 364 9.09 -15.81 14.09
N ASN A 365 9.16 -15.45 12.81
CA ASN A 365 8.51 -16.23 11.77
C ASN A 365 9.29 -17.53 11.51
N PRO A 366 8.62 -18.71 11.51
CA PRO A 366 9.25 -19.99 11.20
C PRO A 366 10.06 -20.00 9.90
N SER A 367 9.55 -19.38 8.83
CA SER A 367 10.25 -19.33 7.54
C SER A 367 11.51 -18.47 7.61
N MET A 368 11.47 -17.33 8.30
CA MET A 368 12.68 -16.52 8.51
C MET A 368 13.71 -17.27 9.37
N GLY A 369 13.24 -17.94 10.42
CA GLY A 369 14.09 -18.70 11.32
C GLY A 369 14.77 -19.91 10.67
N GLU A 370 14.12 -20.53 9.68
CA GLU A 370 14.74 -21.53 8.80
C GLU A 370 15.70 -20.90 7.80
N TYR A 371 15.29 -19.82 7.13
CA TYR A 371 16.08 -19.20 6.04
C TYR A 371 17.44 -18.67 6.52
N LEU A 372 17.50 -18.14 7.74
CA LEU A 372 18.72 -17.58 8.33
C LEU A 372 19.22 -18.37 9.55
N ASP A 373 18.81 -19.64 9.66
CA ASP A 373 19.23 -20.58 10.70
C ASP A 373 19.03 -20.14 12.17
N MET A 374 18.29 -19.06 12.43
CA MET A 374 18.01 -18.60 13.79
C MET A 374 17.39 -19.71 14.63
N ARG A 375 16.52 -20.53 14.02
CA ARG A 375 15.83 -21.62 14.72
C ARG A 375 16.74 -22.80 15.10
N LEU A 376 17.96 -22.83 14.55
CA LEU A 376 18.98 -23.83 14.82
C LEU A 376 20.07 -23.29 15.75
N SER A 377 20.16 -21.96 15.91
CA SER A 377 21.12 -21.28 16.79
C SER A 377 20.88 -21.63 18.26
N ARG A 378 21.91 -22.15 18.95
CA ARG A 378 21.87 -22.50 20.38
C ARG A 378 23.04 -21.87 21.11
N ARG A 379 22.96 -21.73 22.43
CA ARG A 379 24.08 -21.20 23.24
C ARG A 379 25.40 -21.97 23.07
N THR A 380 25.33 -23.26 22.74
CA THR A 380 26.51 -24.12 22.52
C THR A 380 26.96 -24.19 21.06
N ASP A 381 26.09 -23.76 20.14
CA ASP A 381 26.32 -23.77 18.70
C ASP A 381 25.64 -22.53 18.09
N PRO A 382 26.18 -21.33 18.39
CA PRO A 382 25.59 -20.07 17.96
C PRO A 382 25.77 -19.87 16.45
N ASN A 383 24.71 -19.46 15.77
CA ASN A 383 24.76 -19.11 14.34
C ASN A 383 24.47 -17.61 14.16
N GLU A 384 25.41 -16.90 13.54
CA GLU A 384 25.38 -15.44 13.38
C GLU A 384 24.55 -14.94 12.19
N ASN A 385 24.10 -15.82 11.28
CA ASN A 385 23.44 -15.43 10.02
C ASN A 385 22.30 -14.43 10.28
N PHE A 386 21.33 -14.80 11.11
CA PHE A 386 20.22 -13.90 11.45
C PHE A 386 20.68 -12.60 12.13
N ALA A 387 21.64 -12.67 13.06
CA ALA A 387 22.17 -11.49 13.76
C ALA A 387 22.84 -10.50 12.80
N ARG A 388 23.56 -11.03 11.80
CA ARG A 388 24.21 -10.23 10.76
C ARG A 388 23.17 -9.60 9.84
N GLU A 389 22.20 -10.38 9.34
CA GLU A 389 21.21 -9.87 8.39
C GLU A 389 20.23 -8.89 8.99
N ILE A 390 19.78 -9.12 10.23
CA ILE A 390 18.87 -8.18 10.88
C ILE A 390 19.50 -6.80 11.07
N LEU A 391 20.81 -6.74 11.36
CA LEU A 391 21.55 -5.49 11.45
C LEU A 391 21.83 -4.92 10.05
N GLN A 392 22.46 -5.70 9.18
CA GLN A 392 23.06 -5.17 7.96
C GLN A 392 22.06 -4.97 6.81
N LEU A 393 21.10 -5.88 6.61
CA LEU A 393 20.19 -5.84 5.47
C LEU A 393 18.81 -5.33 5.85
N PHE A 394 18.36 -5.61 7.08
CA PHE A 394 16.97 -5.38 7.47
C PHE A 394 16.78 -4.11 8.30
N SER A 395 17.83 -3.42 8.76
CA SER A 395 17.61 -2.28 9.65
C SER A 395 18.60 -1.13 9.52
N ILE A 396 19.90 -1.35 9.77
CA ILE A 396 20.85 -0.25 10.03
C ILE A 396 21.95 -0.14 8.98
N GLY A 397 22.19 -1.16 8.17
CA GLY A 397 23.31 -1.14 7.21
C GLY A 397 24.67 -1.27 7.90
N VAL A 398 25.72 -1.27 7.10
CA VAL A 398 27.11 -1.47 7.58
C VAL A 398 27.83 -0.17 7.96
N ASN A 399 27.33 0.98 7.50
CA ASN A 399 27.92 2.30 7.76
C ASN A 399 26.90 3.22 8.43
N GLU A 400 27.32 4.02 9.42
CA GLU A 400 26.49 5.06 10.00
C GLU A 400 26.01 6.03 8.90
N LEU A 401 24.76 6.47 8.98
CA LEU A 401 24.12 7.30 7.96
C LEU A 401 23.78 8.68 8.53
N ASN A 402 23.94 9.69 7.68
CA ASN A 402 23.24 10.95 7.85
C ASN A 402 21.74 10.73 7.59
N LEU A 403 20.91 11.67 8.04
CA LEU A 403 19.47 11.58 7.84
C LEU A 403 19.08 11.56 6.35
N ASP A 404 19.93 12.07 5.48
CA ASP A 404 19.78 12.10 4.02
C ASP A 404 20.21 10.79 3.33
N GLY A 405 20.58 9.75 4.11
CA GLY A 405 21.00 8.45 3.62
C GLY A 405 22.43 8.39 3.09
N THR A 406 23.20 9.47 3.17
CA THR A 406 24.64 9.45 2.85
C THR A 406 25.44 8.83 3.99
N PRO A 407 26.52 8.07 3.71
CA PRO A 407 27.40 7.55 4.76
C PRO A 407 28.07 8.69 5.55
N ARG A 408 28.15 8.54 6.87
CA ARG A 408 28.96 9.41 7.73
C ARG A 408 30.43 9.07 7.56
N LEU A 409 31.24 10.13 7.52
CA LEU A 409 32.69 10.04 7.40
C LEU A 409 33.36 10.45 8.71
N ASP A 410 34.44 9.78 9.06
CA ASP A 410 35.33 10.20 10.15
C ASP A 410 36.21 11.40 9.74
N ALA A 411 37.09 11.84 10.63
CA ALA A 411 38.00 12.96 10.37
C ALA A 411 39.03 12.68 9.26
N GLN A 412 39.19 11.42 8.85
CA GLN A 412 40.09 10.96 7.80
C GLN A 412 39.37 10.74 6.46
N GLY A 413 38.04 10.90 6.42
CA GLY A 413 37.22 10.67 5.22
C GLY A 413 36.86 9.20 4.99
N ALA A 414 37.05 8.32 5.98
CA ALA A 414 36.62 6.92 5.90
C ALA A 414 35.19 6.76 6.43
N PHE A 415 34.45 5.76 5.92
CA PHE A 415 33.12 5.44 6.43
C PHE A 415 33.17 4.99 7.88
N ILE A 416 32.25 5.51 8.70
CA ILE A 416 32.11 5.07 10.08
C ILE A 416 31.25 3.79 10.10
N PRO A 417 31.75 2.64 10.57
CA PRO A 417 30.96 1.42 10.63
C PRO A 417 29.88 1.52 11.70
N THR A 418 28.69 0.96 11.45
CA THR A 418 27.58 0.91 12.43
C THR A 418 27.86 -0.01 13.62
N TYR A 419 28.62 -1.07 13.39
CA TYR A 419 28.94 -2.08 14.39
C TYR A 419 30.23 -2.82 14.07
N SER A 420 30.71 -3.61 15.03
CA SER A 420 31.88 -4.49 14.88
C SER A 420 31.47 -5.96 14.88
N GLN A 421 32.40 -6.86 14.57
CA GLN A 421 32.17 -8.30 14.74
C GLN A 421 31.82 -8.66 16.20
N THR A 422 32.36 -7.95 17.20
CA THR A 422 31.98 -8.15 18.60
C THR A 422 30.49 -7.89 18.81
N THR A 423 29.95 -6.82 18.21
CA THR A 423 28.51 -6.53 18.28
C THR A 423 27.69 -7.64 17.63
N VAL A 424 28.12 -8.16 16.47
CA VAL A 424 27.45 -9.31 15.82
C VAL A 424 27.45 -10.53 16.73
N ASN A 425 28.56 -10.83 17.42
CA ASN A 425 28.63 -11.94 18.37
C ASN A 425 27.65 -11.76 19.55
N GLU A 426 27.50 -10.53 20.05
CA GLU A 426 26.58 -10.21 21.15
C GLU A 426 25.10 -10.34 20.74
N PHE A 427 24.75 -9.90 19.53
CA PHE A 427 23.42 -10.17 18.96
C PHE A 427 23.21 -11.64 18.63
N THR A 428 24.25 -12.35 18.20
CA THR A 428 24.18 -13.80 17.96
C THR A 428 23.78 -14.52 19.24
N ARG A 429 24.40 -14.17 20.38
CA ARG A 429 24.02 -14.69 21.71
C ARG A 429 22.57 -14.35 22.05
N LEU A 430 22.12 -13.13 21.76
CA LEU A 430 20.74 -12.67 21.97
C LEU A 430 19.71 -13.48 21.18
N PHE A 431 20.03 -13.94 19.97
CA PHE A 431 19.11 -14.71 19.12
C PHE A 431 19.24 -16.24 19.26
N THR A 432 19.99 -16.75 20.25
CA THR A 432 20.06 -18.19 20.51
C THR A 432 18.79 -18.75 21.15
N GLY A 433 18.51 -20.02 20.87
CA GLY A 433 17.54 -20.82 21.61
C GLY A 433 16.12 -20.73 21.11
N TRP A 434 15.86 -20.34 19.87
CA TRP A 434 14.52 -20.30 19.27
C TRP A 434 14.29 -21.53 18.38
N ASN A 435 13.06 -22.04 18.29
CA ASN A 435 12.70 -23.10 17.34
C ASN A 435 11.19 -23.05 17.01
N LEU A 436 10.75 -23.89 16.07
CA LEU A 436 9.33 -24.13 15.82
C LEU A 436 8.60 -24.45 17.13
N ASN A 437 7.36 -23.98 17.23
CA ASN A 437 6.50 -24.34 18.36
C ASN A 437 6.44 -25.88 18.47
N PRO A 438 6.75 -26.46 19.65
CA PRO A 438 6.87 -27.91 19.81
C PRO A 438 5.52 -28.63 19.73
N THR A 439 4.40 -27.92 19.89
CA THR A 439 3.06 -28.46 19.70
C THR A 439 2.77 -28.58 18.20
N PRO A 440 2.73 -29.80 17.64
CA PRO A 440 2.47 -29.99 16.23
C PRO A 440 1.04 -29.55 15.88
N ILE A 441 0.83 -29.12 14.64
CA ILE A 441 -0.51 -28.75 14.15
C ILE A 441 -1.43 -29.98 14.11
N GLY A 442 -0.84 -31.15 13.82
CA GLY A 442 -1.49 -32.45 13.83
C GLY A 442 -0.44 -33.56 13.73
N PRO A 443 -0.85 -34.84 13.85
CA PRO A 443 0.08 -35.97 13.72
C PRO A 443 0.87 -35.90 12.39
N GLY A 444 2.20 -35.86 12.49
CA GLY A 444 3.08 -35.76 11.31
C GLY A 444 3.13 -34.39 10.62
N ILE A 445 2.61 -33.33 11.25
CA ILE A 445 2.60 -31.95 10.72
C ILE A 445 3.32 -31.02 11.70
N SER A 446 4.51 -30.55 11.31
CA SER A 446 5.27 -29.58 12.10
C SER A 446 4.57 -28.22 12.14
N ASN A 447 4.76 -27.49 13.24
CA ASN A 447 4.11 -26.19 13.42
C ASN A 447 4.90 -25.04 12.77
N TRP A 448 4.62 -24.84 11.48
CA TRP A 448 5.10 -23.70 10.69
C TRP A 448 4.09 -22.52 10.66
N ARG A 449 2.99 -22.65 11.41
CA ARG A 449 1.92 -21.66 11.47
C ARG A 449 2.18 -20.62 12.56
N ASP A 450 2.53 -21.10 13.75
CA ASP A 450 2.63 -20.26 14.93
C ASP A 450 4.06 -19.69 15.06
N PRO A 451 4.25 -18.53 15.73
CA PRO A 451 5.57 -17.96 15.94
C PRO A 451 6.53 -18.94 16.62
N MET A 452 7.82 -18.82 16.32
CA MET A 452 8.87 -19.56 17.01
C MET A 452 8.87 -19.24 18.51
N GLU A 453 9.25 -20.24 19.31
CA GLU A 453 9.33 -20.13 20.75
C GLU A 453 10.70 -20.56 21.27
N PRO A 454 11.11 -20.12 22.47
CA PRO A 454 12.33 -20.60 23.10
C PRO A 454 12.31 -22.13 23.29
N ARG A 455 13.34 -22.80 22.78
CA ARG A 455 13.53 -24.24 22.78
C ARG A 455 14.20 -24.73 24.06
N GLY A 456 13.80 -25.92 24.52
CA GLY A 456 14.62 -26.79 25.38
C GLY A 456 14.86 -26.28 26.80
N ASN A 457 14.34 -25.09 27.14
CA ASN A 457 14.54 -24.39 28.42
C ASN A 457 16.01 -24.21 28.82
N GLN A 458 16.97 -24.49 27.94
CA GLN A 458 18.40 -24.43 28.23
C GLN A 458 19.20 -24.00 27.00
N ASP A 459 18.56 -23.60 25.89
CA ASP A 459 19.25 -23.36 24.62
C ASP A 459 19.59 -21.88 24.39
N HIS A 460 19.08 -20.96 25.22
CA HIS A 460 19.39 -19.53 25.14
C HIS A 460 20.60 -19.15 25.99
N ASP A 461 21.48 -18.30 25.45
CA ASP A 461 22.66 -17.78 26.15
C ASP A 461 22.24 -16.90 27.33
N ALA A 462 22.64 -17.31 28.53
CA ALA A 462 22.22 -16.66 29.77
C ALA A 462 23.15 -15.55 30.26
N GLY A 463 24.27 -15.31 29.57
CA GLY A 463 25.21 -14.27 29.98
C GLY A 463 24.69 -12.87 29.66
N ALA A 464 25.24 -11.87 30.36
CA ALA A 464 25.02 -10.47 30.03
C ALA A 464 25.52 -10.17 28.60
N LYS A 465 24.89 -9.20 27.93
CA LYS A 465 25.19 -8.87 26.54
C LYS A 465 25.36 -7.36 26.36
N THR A 466 26.26 -6.93 25.48
CA THR A 466 26.46 -5.51 25.15
C THR A 466 26.10 -5.24 23.69
N LEU A 467 25.03 -4.47 23.47
CA LEU A 467 24.45 -4.22 22.16
C LEU A 467 24.94 -2.90 21.54
N LEU A 468 24.23 -2.39 20.53
CA LEU A 468 24.55 -1.12 19.87
C LEU A 468 24.53 0.03 20.89
N SER A 469 25.42 1.00 20.69
CA SER A 469 25.57 2.17 21.58
C SER A 469 25.85 1.82 23.05
N GLY A 470 26.39 0.64 23.33
CA GLY A 470 26.79 0.23 24.68
C GLY A 470 25.63 -0.16 25.60
N ILE A 471 24.43 -0.39 25.06
CA ILE A 471 23.28 -0.85 25.85
C ILE A 471 23.57 -2.24 26.42
N ILE A 472 23.44 -2.39 27.75
CA ILE A 472 23.68 -3.65 28.45
C ILE A 472 22.36 -4.39 28.67
N VAL A 473 22.28 -5.62 28.16
CA VAL A 473 21.26 -6.60 28.54
C VAL A 473 21.80 -7.39 29.74
N PRO A 474 21.09 -7.42 30.88
CA PRO A 474 21.55 -8.13 32.06
C PRO A 474 21.62 -9.65 31.82
N ALA A 475 22.43 -10.35 32.61
CA ALA A 475 22.45 -11.81 32.59
C ALA A 475 21.10 -12.38 33.03
N CYS A 476 20.72 -13.53 32.46
CA CYS A 476 19.49 -14.20 32.84
C CYS A 476 19.54 -14.67 34.30
N PRO A 477 18.40 -14.64 35.03
CA PRO A 477 18.32 -15.14 36.40
C PRO A 477 18.70 -16.63 36.53
N SER A 478 18.53 -17.40 35.46
CA SER A 478 18.92 -18.81 35.37
C SER A 478 19.29 -19.16 33.94
N ALA A 479 20.29 -20.04 33.79
CA ALA A 479 20.67 -20.63 32.52
C ALA A 479 19.73 -21.75 32.05
N ASN A 480 18.79 -22.18 32.91
CA ASN A 480 17.92 -23.31 32.66
C ASN A 480 16.46 -23.03 33.06
N GLY A 481 15.55 -23.88 32.59
CA GLY A 481 14.14 -23.88 32.95
C GLY A 481 13.32 -22.78 32.27
N THR A 482 12.10 -22.58 32.77
CA THR A 482 11.17 -21.55 32.30
C THR A 482 11.74 -20.13 32.40
N GLN A 483 12.66 -19.90 33.35
CA GLN A 483 13.36 -18.63 33.51
C GLN A 483 14.31 -18.32 32.34
N ASN A 484 15.01 -19.32 31.79
CA ASN A 484 15.83 -19.14 30.59
C ASN A 484 14.96 -18.79 29.36
N ALA A 485 13.83 -19.49 29.20
CA ALA A 485 12.87 -19.19 28.14
C ALA A 485 12.20 -17.80 28.28
N ALA A 486 11.90 -17.36 29.51
CA ALA A 486 11.38 -16.02 29.76
C ALA A 486 12.44 -14.95 29.46
N CYS A 487 13.69 -15.21 29.86
CA CYS A 487 14.83 -14.34 29.56
C CYS A 487 15.03 -14.19 28.04
N ALA A 488 15.01 -15.28 27.26
CA ALA A 488 15.14 -15.22 25.81
C ALA A 488 14.12 -14.25 25.15
N ARG A 489 12.87 -14.27 25.62
CA ARG A 489 11.82 -13.34 25.13
C ARG A 489 12.11 -11.89 25.53
N SER A 490 12.60 -11.66 26.74
CA SER A 490 12.99 -10.33 27.24
C SER A 490 14.19 -9.78 26.47
N ASP A 491 15.23 -10.59 26.30
CA ASP A 491 16.43 -10.26 25.55
C ASP A 491 16.09 -9.92 24.10
N LEU A 492 15.22 -10.70 23.45
CA LEU A 492 14.71 -10.40 22.12
C LEU A 492 14.04 -9.03 22.06
N ALA A 493 13.13 -8.72 23.00
CA ALA A 493 12.43 -7.45 23.01
C ALA A 493 13.41 -6.27 23.13
N ILE A 494 14.38 -6.36 24.05
CA ILE A 494 15.42 -5.33 24.23
C ILE A 494 16.28 -5.19 22.98
N GLY A 495 16.68 -6.31 22.36
CA GLY A 495 17.49 -6.31 21.14
C GLY A 495 16.79 -5.65 19.97
N LEU A 496 15.51 -5.98 19.74
CA LEU A 496 14.72 -5.38 18.68
C LEU A 496 14.44 -3.89 18.93
N ASP A 497 14.23 -3.49 20.19
CA ASP A 497 14.09 -2.07 20.56
C ASP A 497 15.40 -1.30 20.36
N ASN A 498 16.54 -1.91 20.68
CA ASN A 498 17.87 -1.33 20.44
C ASN A 498 18.12 -1.12 18.94
N ILE A 499 17.79 -2.10 18.10
CA ILE A 499 17.90 -1.99 16.63
C ILE A 499 16.96 -0.91 16.10
N PHE A 500 15.67 -0.97 16.43
CA PHE A 500 14.65 -0.06 15.89
C PHE A 500 14.89 1.41 16.23
N ASN A 501 15.43 1.68 17.43
CA ASN A 501 15.75 3.03 17.87
C ASN A 501 17.10 3.53 17.35
N HIS A 502 17.85 2.72 16.60
CA HIS A 502 19.10 3.17 15.99
C HIS A 502 18.82 4.28 14.94
N PRO A 503 19.62 5.36 14.89
CA PRO A 503 19.40 6.48 13.98
C PRO A 503 19.36 6.11 12.49
N ASN A 504 20.08 5.06 12.08
CA ASN A 504 20.12 4.62 10.69
C ASN A 504 18.79 4.03 10.17
N VAL A 505 17.89 3.53 11.02
CA VAL A 505 16.72 2.78 10.52
C VAL A 505 15.84 3.64 9.62
N GLY A 506 15.60 4.90 10.00
CA GLY A 506 14.82 5.85 9.21
C GLY A 506 15.37 6.07 7.79
N PRO A 507 16.62 6.57 7.63
CA PRO A 507 17.21 6.76 6.30
C PRO A 507 17.42 5.45 5.53
N PHE A 508 17.79 4.36 6.20
CA PHE A 508 18.03 3.07 5.55
C PHE A 508 16.76 2.48 4.94
N ILE A 509 15.67 2.40 5.72
CA ILE A 509 14.38 1.88 5.24
C ILE A 509 13.71 2.88 4.29
N GLY A 510 13.77 4.18 4.59
CA GLY A 510 13.22 5.22 3.74
C GLY A 510 13.81 5.20 2.32
N LYS A 511 15.14 5.10 2.20
CA LYS A 511 15.82 5.01 0.90
C LYS A 511 15.36 3.78 0.11
N GLN A 512 15.33 2.60 0.73
CA GLN A 512 14.93 1.37 0.04
C GLN A 512 13.47 1.39 -0.40
N LEU A 513 12.55 1.94 0.41
CA LEU A 513 11.15 2.10 0.00
C LEU A 513 11.01 3.04 -1.21
N ILE A 514 11.75 4.16 -1.23
CA ILE A 514 11.78 5.05 -2.38
C ILE A 514 12.31 4.30 -3.62
N GLN A 515 13.36 3.50 -3.48
CA GLN A 515 13.94 2.72 -4.57
C GLN A 515 12.99 1.67 -5.15
N HIS A 516 12.27 0.95 -4.31
CA HIS A 516 11.32 -0.08 -4.76
C HIS A 516 10.00 0.50 -5.27
N LEU A 517 9.57 1.68 -4.80
CA LEU A 517 8.29 2.27 -5.19
C LEU A 517 8.42 3.33 -6.29
N VAL A 518 9.40 4.22 -6.22
CA VAL A 518 9.41 5.49 -6.98
C VAL A 518 10.58 5.61 -7.95
N THR A 519 11.83 5.67 -7.47
CA THR A 519 13.01 5.95 -8.31
C THR A 519 14.27 5.27 -7.76
N SER A 520 15.13 4.75 -8.65
CA SER A 520 16.34 4.02 -8.29
C SER A 520 17.42 4.89 -7.63
N ASN A 521 17.44 6.19 -7.93
CA ASN A 521 18.48 7.12 -7.50
C ASN A 521 17.87 8.37 -6.84
N PRO A 522 17.23 8.24 -5.67
CA PRO A 522 16.59 9.37 -5.01
C PRO A 522 17.60 10.39 -4.52
N SER A 523 17.22 11.67 -4.51
CA SER A 523 18.07 12.72 -3.94
C SER A 523 18.24 12.54 -2.41
N PRO A 524 19.36 13.00 -1.83
CA PRO A 524 19.54 13.01 -0.38
C PRO A 524 18.41 13.77 0.35
N ALA A 525 17.88 14.85 -0.26
CA ALA A 525 16.81 15.63 0.33
C ALA A 525 15.49 14.83 0.43
N TYR A 526 15.18 13.99 -0.56
CA TYR A 526 14.03 13.12 -0.54
C TYR A 526 14.16 12.04 0.54
N VAL A 527 15.32 11.37 0.61
CA VAL A 527 15.60 10.41 1.68
C VAL A 527 15.46 11.07 3.05
N SER A 528 15.98 12.30 3.23
CA SER A 528 15.86 13.03 4.51
C SER A 528 14.42 13.31 4.92
N ARG A 529 13.56 13.71 3.98
CA ARG A 529 12.13 13.95 4.28
C ARG A 529 11.44 12.67 4.73
N VAL A 530 11.61 11.57 3.99
CA VAL A 530 11.01 10.28 4.36
C VAL A 530 11.58 9.74 5.69
N ALA A 531 12.88 9.90 5.92
CA ALA A 531 13.53 9.48 7.16
C ALA A 531 13.03 10.25 8.38
N ARG A 532 12.72 11.55 8.26
CA ARG A 532 12.07 12.33 9.33
C ARG A 532 10.71 11.76 9.69
N VAL A 533 9.88 11.45 8.68
CA VAL A 533 8.56 10.81 8.89
C VAL A 533 8.69 9.44 9.55
N PHE A 534 9.68 8.64 9.15
CA PHE A 534 9.95 7.38 9.85
C PHE A 534 10.31 7.64 11.31
N ASN A 535 11.13 8.66 11.59
CA ASN A 535 11.54 8.97 12.95
C ASN A 535 10.38 9.50 13.82
N ASN A 536 9.45 10.23 13.21
CA ASN A 536 8.28 10.82 13.83
C ASN A 536 7.22 11.11 12.74
N ASP A 537 6.08 10.42 12.78
CA ASP A 537 4.98 10.60 11.83
C ASP A 537 4.45 12.05 11.73
N CYS A 538 4.65 12.88 12.76
CA CYS A 538 4.29 14.29 12.75
C CYS A 538 5.22 15.19 11.93
N ASP A 539 6.38 14.70 11.49
CA ASP A 539 7.29 15.44 10.61
C ASP A 539 6.89 15.31 9.12
N ALA A 540 5.77 14.66 8.82
CA ALA A 540 5.25 14.55 7.45
C ALA A 540 4.80 15.90 6.89
N LEU A 541 4.94 16.05 5.56
CA LEU A 541 4.33 17.16 4.82
C LEU A 541 2.81 17.24 5.06
N TYR A 542 2.20 16.08 5.33
CA TYR A 542 0.78 15.91 5.63
C TYR A 542 0.61 15.19 6.98
N SER A 543 0.78 15.93 8.08
CA SER A 543 0.82 15.41 9.45
C SER A 543 -0.53 15.36 10.17
N GLN A 544 -1.66 15.53 9.45
CA GLN A 544 -2.98 15.45 10.08
C GLN A 544 -3.22 14.05 10.66
N GLY A 545 -3.61 13.98 11.94
CA GLY A 545 -3.87 12.72 12.63
C GLY A 545 -2.62 11.96 13.09
N CYS A 546 -1.43 12.57 13.01
CA CYS A 546 -0.19 11.99 13.54
C CYS A 546 -0.22 11.89 15.08
N ALA A 547 0.59 10.98 15.63
CA ALA A 547 0.64 10.70 17.07
C ALA A 547 2.05 10.78 17.69
N GLY A 548 3.05 11.27 16.96
CA GLY A 548 4.43 11.30 17.42
C GLY A 548 5.13 9.94 17.31
N VAL A 549 4.62 9.05 16.45
CA VAL A 549 4.99 7.63 16.42
C VAL A 549 6.14 7.40 15.46
N ARG A 550 7.22 6.80 15.96
CA ARG A 550 8.32 6.29 15.15
C ARG A 550 7.87 5.03 14.40
N GLY A 551 8.23 4.92 13.13
CA GLY A 551 8.04 3.72 12.31
C GLY A 551 6.61 3.47 11.86
N ASP A 552 5.74 4.49 11.85
CA ASP A 552 4.41 4.39 11.21
C ASP A 552 4.57 4.25 9.70
N MET A 553 4.33 3.05 9.19
CA MET A 553 4.51 2.74 7.78
C MET A 553 3.47 3.40 6.88
N LYS A 554 2.25 3.73 7.37
CA LYS A 554 1.29 4.50 6.58
C LYS A 554 1.81 5.90 6.30
N ALA A 555 2.34 6.56 7.33
CA ALA A 555 2.92 7.89 7.20
C ALA A 555 4.15 7.88 6.27
N VAL A 556 5.03 6.88 6.43
CA VAL A 556 6.23 6.71 5.58
C VAL A 556 5.87 6.44 4.11
N VAL A 557 4.88 5.58 3.84
CA VAL A 557 4.41 5.29 2.47
C VAL A 557 3.78 6.54 1.85
N LYS A 558 2.96 7.28 2.62
CA LYS A 558 2.37 8.55 2.17
C LYS A 558 3.46 9.58 1.82
N ALA A 559 4.45 9.75 2.70
CA ALA A 559 5.58 10.65 2.47
C ALA A 559 6.42 10.23 1.26
N THR A 560 6.57 8.92 1.03
CA THR A 560 7.26 8.38 -0.15
C THR A 560 6.48 8.73 -1.41
N LEU A 561 5.20 8.36 -1.51
CA LEU A 561 4.46 8.48 -2.76
C LEU A 561 4.07 9.91 -3.13
N LEU A 562 3.88 10.80 -2.15
CA LEU A 562 3.46 12.19 -2.35
C LEU A 562 4.62 13.20 -2.31
N ASP A 563 5.86 12.74 -2.25
CA ASP A 563 7.01 13.66 -2.23
C ASP A 563 7.05 14.53 -3.50
N PRO A 564 7.44 15.82 -3.41
CA PRO A 564 7.61 16.68 -4.57
C PRO A 564 8.55 16.13 -5.65
N GLU A 565 9.56 15.34 -5.25
CA GLU A 565 10.46 14.66 -6.19
C GLU A 565 9.74 13.52 -6.94
N ALA A 566 8.69 12.92 -6.36
CA ALA A 566 7.89 11.87 -6.98
C ALA A 566 6.81 12.40 -7.95
N ARG A 567 6.26 13.58 -7.67
CA ARG A 567 5.07 14.18 -8.33
C ARG A 567 5.40 15.19 -9.44
N GLY A 568 4.41 15.58 -10.25
CA GLY A 568 4.48 16.60 -11.31
C GLY A 568 4.32 16.04 -12.72
N ASP A 569 3.94 16.81 -13.73
CA ASP A 569 3.45 16.21 -15.00
C ASP A 569 4.49 15.37 -15.75
N VAL A 570 5.67 15.95 -16.03
CA VAL A 570 6.73 15.29 -16.78
C VAL A 570 8.03 15.31 -15.99
N LYS A 571 8.65 14.14 -15.86
CA LYS A 571 9.98 13.97 -15.28
C LYS A 571 11.00 13.92 -16.42
N SER A 572 11.50 15.08 -16.82
CA SER A 572 12.44 15.21 -17.95
C SER A 572 13.91 15.06 -17.56
N ASP A 573 14.22 14.91 -16.27
CA ASP A 573 15.57 14.62 -15.82
C ASP A 573 15.97 13.21 -16.30
N PRO A 574 17.01 13.07 -17.16
CA PRO A 574 17.43 11.78 -17.69
C PRO A 574 17.95 10.82 -16.62
N ASN A 575 18.25 11.32 -15.40
CA ASN A 575 18.73 10.52 -14.28
C ASN A 575 17.62 10.12 -13.30
N TYR A 576 16.38 10.55 -13.54
CA TYR A 576 15.24 10.27 -12.68
C TYR A 576 14.43 9.06 -13.16
N GLY A 577 13.85 8.34 -12.20
CA GLY A 577 12.97 7.21 -12.44
C GLY A 577 13.61 5.88 -12.06
N LYS A 578 13.05 4.78 -12.56
CA LYS A 578 13.58 3.43 -12.35
C LYS A 578 13.17 2.53 -13.51
N LEU A 579 13.98 1.51 -13.78
CA LEU A 579 13.53 0.41 -14.63
C LEU A 579 12.35 -0.29 -13.95
N ARG A 580 11.25 -0.49 -14.68
CA ARG A 580 10.16 -1.39 -14.23
C ARG A 580 10.75 -2.80 -14.10
N GLU A 581 10.93 -3.24 -12.86
CA GLU A 581 11.35 -4.61 -12.55
C GLU A 581 10.36 -5.62 -13.14
N PRO A 582 10.77 -6.86 -13.48
CA PRO A 582 9.89 -7.81 -14.15
C PRO A 582 8.52 -8.01 -13.50
N ALA A 583 8.45 -8.07 -12.16
CA ALA A 583 7.20 -8.16 -11.41
C ALA A 583 6.25 -6.98 -11.73
N GLN A 584 6.77 -5.75 -11.73
CA GLN A 584 6.00 -4.56 -12.06
C GLN A 584 5.69 -4.45 -13.55
N TYR A 585 6.64 -4.81 -14.41
CA TYR A 585 6.47 -4.76 -15.86
C TYR A 585 5.35 -5.69 -16.34
N ILE A 586 5.36 -6.95 -15.89
CA ILE A 586 4.37 -7.95 -16.29
C ILE A 586 3.00 -7.60 -15.73
N ASN A 587 2.89 -7.32 -14.42
CA ASN A 587 1.60 -6.98 -13.82
C ASN A 587 1.02 -5.68 -14.39
N GLY A 588 1.86 -4.68 -14.66
CA GLY A 588 1.42 -3.40 -15.25
C GLY A 588 0.83 -3.58 -16.64
N VAL A 589 1.45 -4.40 -17.48
CA VAL A 589 0.92 -4.72 -18.81
C VAL A 589 -0.41 -5.47 -18.69
N LEU A 590 -0.48 -6.51 -17.84
CA LEU A 590 -1.70 -7.31 -17.67
C LEU A 590 -2.87 -6.47 -17.14
N ARG A 591 -2.60 -5.48 -16.27
CA ARG A 591 -3.63 -4.55 -15.76
C ARG A 591 -4.06 -3.52 -16.78
N ALA A 592 -3.14 -2.98 -17.58
CA ALA A 592 -3.46 -1.99 -18.59
C ALA A 592 -4.43 -2.53 -19.66
N PHE A 593 -4.37 -3.84 -19.93
CA PHE A 593 -5.14 -4.52 -20.96
C PHE A 593 -6.24 -5.47 -20.44
N ASP A 594 -6.65 -5.34 -19.17
CA ASP A 594 -7.78 -6.08 -18.58
C ASP A 594 -7.81 -7.59 -18.90
N VAL A 595 -6.90 -8.38 -18.34
CA VAL A 595 -6.84 -9.82 -18.71
C VAL A 595 -8.01 -10.69 -18.25
N LYS A 596 -8.26 -11.79 -18.98
CA LYS A 596 -9.23 -12.86 -18.70
C LYS A 596 -8.55 -14.22 -18.59
N SER A 597 -9.31 -15.25 -18.21
CA SER A 597 -8.87 -16.64 -18.35
C SER A 597 -8.48 -16.94 -19.79
N PHE A 598 -7.68 -17.99 -20.01
CA PHE A 598 -7.18 -18.29 -21.36
C PHE A 598 -8.30 -18.45 -22.41
N ASP A 599 -9.44 -19.00 -22.01
CA ASP A 599 -10.63 -19.19 -22.84
C ASP A 599 -11.53 -17.94 -22.96
N GLY A 600 -11.19 -16.84 -22.28
CA GLY A 600 -11.96 -15.61 -22.24
C GLY A 600 -13.26 -15.67 -21.41
N ALA A 601 -13.58 -16.82 -20.79
CA ALA A 601 -14.88 -17.04 -20.16
C ALA A 601 -15.00 -16.49 -18.73
N SER A 602 -13.87 -16.22 -18.06
CA SER A 602 -13.85 -15.79 -16.66
C SER A 602 -12.65 -14.87 -16.35
N THR A 603 -12.50 -14.44 -15.11
CA THR A 603 -11.31 -13.71 -14.65
C THR A 603 -10.07 -14.60 -14.72
N SER A 604 -8.94 -14.04 -15.14
CA SER A 604 -7.66 -14.76 -15.08
C SER A 604 -7.30 -15.10 -13.63
N ASP A 605 -6.62 -16.21 -13.42
CA ASP A 605 -5.93 -16.52 -12.16
C ASP A 605 -4.44 -16.11 -12.17
N GLY A 606 -4.06 -15.34 -13.19
CA GLY A 606 -2.74 -14.80 -13.41
C GLY A 606 -1.68 -15.87 -13.70
N VAL A 607 -2.07 -17.07 -14.13
CA VAL A 607 -1.11 -18.12 -14.50
C VAL A 607 -0.40 -17.71 -15.79
N LEU A 608 0.92 -17.56 -15.69
CA LEU A 608 1.81 -17.04 -16.74
C LEU A 608 2.91 -18.06 -17.11
N GLY A 609 2.66 -19.35 -16.88
CA GLY A 609 3.59 -20.44 -17.18
C GLY A 609 2.94 -21.81 -17.01
N LEU A 610 3.58 -22.86 -17.54
CA LEU A 610 3.04 -24.22 -17.55
C LEU A 610 3.10 -24.88 -16.16
N GLY A 611 1.97 -24.90 -15.45
CA GLY A 611 1.66 -25.87 -14.39
C GLY A 611 2.35 -25.70 -13.03
N VAL A 612 3.58 -25.19 -12.97
CA VAL A 612 4.29 -24.88 -11.72
C VAL A 612 4.95 -23.52 -11.89
N ARG A 613 4.54 -22.55 -11.07
CA ARG A 613 5.18 -21.23 -11.03
C ARG A 613 6.61 -21.41 -10.49
N SER A 614 7.59 -21.03 -11.31
CA SER A 614 9.01 -21.34 -11.13
C SER A 614 9.85 -20.34 -11.94
N SER A 615 11.15 -20.59 -12.07
CA SER A 615 12.06 -19.85 -12.97
C SER A 615 11.60 -19.75 -14.45
N VAL A 616 10.53 -20.44 -14.84
CA VAL A 616 10.03 -20.46 -16.22
C VAL A 616 8.72 -19.68 -16.44
N ASP A 617 8.13 -19.07 -15.40
CA ASP A 617 7.04 -18.11 -15.61
C ASP A 617 7.54 -16.78 -16.19
N PHE A 618 6.65 -15.89 -16.62
CA PHE A 618 7.08 -14.65 -17.27
C PHE A 618 8.02 -13.82 -16.41
N THR A 619 7.78 -13.73 -15.10
CA THR A 619 8.67 -12.99 -14.18
C THR A 619 9.99 -13.73 -13.93
N GLY A 620 9.95 -15.06 -13.82
CA GLY A 620 11.11 -15.93 -13.61
C GLY A 620 12.05 -16.00 -14.81
N SER A 621 11.49 -16.03 -16.03
CA SER A 621 12.26 -15.99 -17.28
C SER A 621 13.03 -14.67 -17.46
N LEU A 622 12.63 -13.64 -16.71
CA LEU A 622 13.26 -12.32 -16.62
C LEU A 622 14.11 -12.17 -15.36
N ASP A 623 14.50 -13.28 -14.74
CA ASP A 623 15.36 -13.38 -13.56
C ASP A 623 14.74 -12.78 -12.27
N GLN A 624 13.42 -12.69 -12.19
CA GLN A 624 12.70 -12.33 -10.96
C GLN A 624 11.56 -13.32 -10.64
N PRO A 625 11.86 -14.59 -10.34
CA PRO A 625 10.83 -15.55 -9.96
C PRO A 625 10.20 -15.16 -8.61
N ILE A 626 8.89 -14.91 -8.59
CA ILE A 626 8.18 -14.38 -7.41
C ILE A 626 8.38 -15.27 -6.17
N PHE A 627 8.77 -14.68 -5.05
CA PHE A 627 9.09 -15.35 -3.77
C PHE A 627 10.30 -16.29 -3.79
N LEU A 628 11.10 -16.25 -4.84
CA LEU A 628 12.32 -17.05 -5.00
C LEU A 628 13.55 -16.16 -5.21
N PRO A 629 13.83 -15.15 -4.35
CA PRO A 629 15.06 -14.39 -4.44
C PRO A 629 16.28 -15.34 -4.35
N PRO A 630 17.31 -15.16 -5.19
CA PRO A 630 18.45 -16.08 -5.26
C PRO A 630 19.40 -15.97 -4.06
N THR A 631 19.37 -14.86 -3.32
CA THR A 631 20.29 -14.61 -2.21
C THR A 631 19.61 -13.82 -1.08
N VAL A 632 20.29 -13.67 0.06
CA VAL A 632 19.90 -12.76 1.15
C VAL A 632 19.79 -11.29 0.71
N PHE A 633 20.46 -10.91 -0.38
CA PHE A 633 20.36 -9.57 -0.99
C PHE A 633 19.16 -9.43 -1.95
N SER A 634 18.17 -10.31 -1.87
CA SER A 634 17.01 -10.34 -2.77
C SER A 634 17.41 -10.66 -4.22
N TYR A 635 16.63 -10.16 -5.19
CA TYR A 635 16.86 -10.28 -6.63
C TYR A 635 17.99 -9.39 -7.15
N TYR A 636 18.20 -8.25 -6.51
CA TYR A 636 19.21 -7.26 -6.88
C TYR A 636 19.55 -6.38 -5.68
N GLN A 637 20.79 -5.87 -5.65
CA GLN A 637 21.27 -5.04 -4.54
C GLN A 637 20.80 -3.57 -4.67
N PRO A 638 20.34 -2.93 -3.58
CA PRO A 638 19.88 -1.53 -3.59
C PRO A 638 20.96 -0.50 -3.99
N GLU A 639 22.24 -0.84 -3.86
CA GLU A 639 23.37 0.04 -4.13
C GLU A 639 24.02 -0.17 -5.51
N TYR A 640 23.44 -1.01 -6.37
CA TYR A 640 24.02 -1.26 -7.68
C TYR A 640 24.04 0.01 -8.54
N GLU A 641 25.24 0.38 -8.99
CA GLU A 641 25.49 1.44 -9.96
C GLU A 641 25.45 0.89 -11.39
N VAL A 642 24.81 1.61 -12.31
CA VAL A 642 24.80 1.24 -13.73
C VAL A 642 26.22 1.34 -14.31
N PRO A 643 26.75 0.31 -14.99
CA PRO A 643 28.11 0.34 -15.52
C PRO A 643 28.37 1.55 -16.41
N GLY A 644 29.46 2.28 -16.15
CA GLY A 644 29.87 3.46 -16.92
C GLY A 644 29.27 4.79 -16.48
N ILE A 645 28.26 4.79 -15.59
CA ILE A 645 27.66 6.01 -15.02
C ILE A 645 27.53 5.87 -13.49
N LYS A 646 27.78 6.92 -12.72
CA LYS A 646 27.71 6.90 -11.25
C LYS A 646 26.29 7.13 -10.73
N ILE A 647 25.35 6.37 -11.27
CA ILE A 647 23.92 6.47 -10.97
C ILE A 647 23.41 5.11 -10.52
N LEU A 648 22.64 5.10 -9.44
CA LEU A 648 22.01 3.88 -8.93
C LEU A 648 20.94 3.38 -9.91
N GLY A 649 20.99 2.10 -10.23
CA GLY A 649 19.98 1.42 -11.03
C GLY A 649 19.78 -0.03 -10.60
N PRO A 650 19.30 -0.31 -9.37
CA PRO A 650 19.25 -1.67 -8.80
C PRO A 650 18.65 -2.73 -9.72
N ALA A 651 17.49 -2.48 -10.32
CA ALA A 651 16.83 -3.44 -11.20
C ALA A 651 17.58 -3.73 -12.51
N PHE A 652 18.59 -2.92 -12.87
CA PHE A 652 19.45 -3.21 -14.04
C PHE A 652 20.39 -4.40 -13.82
N VAL A 653 20.59 -4.87 -12.58
CA VAL A 653 21.33 -6.13 -12.30
C VAL A 653 20.73 -7.31 -13.06
N ILE A 654 19.41 -7.37 -13.13
CA ILE A 654 18.65 -8.46 -13.79
C ILE A 654 18.20 -8.09 -15.21
N LEU A 655 18.65 -6.94 -15.74
CA LEU A 655 18.45 -6.55 -17.13
C LEU A 655 19.71 -6.85 -17.95
N SER A 656 19.66 -7.94 -18.71
CA SER A 656 20.70 -8.34 -19.65
C SER A 656 20.18 -8.29 -21.09
N THR A 657 21.06 -8.46 -22.07
CA THR A 657 20.66 -8.66 -23.48
C THR A 657 19.65 -9.80 -23.61
N SER A 658 19.83 -10.90 -22.86
CA SER A 658 18.93 -12.05 -22.87
C SER A 658 17.56 -11.71 -22.29
N THR A 659 17.50 -11.11 -21.09
CA THR A 659 16.21 -10.77 -20.48
C THR A 659 15.49 -9.65 -21.23
N THR A 660 16.22 -8.77 -21.93
CA THR A 660 15.62 -7.78 -22.84
C THR A 660 14.87 -8.43 -24.00
N LEU A 661 15.48 -9.42 -24.67
CA LEU A 661 14.79 -10.18 -25.73
C LEU A 661 13.60 -10.98 -25.17
N ARG A 662 13.75 -11.59 -23.99
CA ARG A 662 12.65 -12.30 -23.33
C ARG A 662 11.49 -11.37 -22.93
N ARG A 663 11.75 -10.11 -22.55
CA ARG A 663 10.69 -9.12 -22.28
C ARG A 663 9.80 -8.93 -23.49
N ALA A 664 10.40 -8.77 -24.68
CA ALA A 664 9.64 -8.66 -25.93
C ALA A 664 8.88 -9.95 -26.25
N ASN A 665 9.51 -11.12 -26.10
CA ASN A 665 8.88 -12.41 -26.37
C ASN A 665 7.72 -12.75 -25.42
N ASN A 666 7.83 -12.39 -24.13
CA ASN A 666 6.74 -12.60 -23.16
C ASN A 666 5.53 -11.74 -23.53
N ILE A 667 5.74 -10.49 -23.92
CA ILE A 667 4.64 -9.62 -24.37
C ILE A 667 4.06 -10.10 -25.70
N ASN A 668 4.89 -10.51 -26.66
CA ASN A 668 4.43 -11.11 -27.90
C ASN A 668 3.54 -12.35 -27.63
N THR A 669 3.98 -13.24 -26.74
CA THR A 669 3.20 -14.43 -26.33
C THR A 669 1.87 -14.03 -25.71
N LEU A 670 1.89 -13.06 -24.79
CA LEU A 670 0.67 -12.57 -24.13
C LEU A 670 -0.33 -12.00 -25.15
N ILE A 671 0.15 -11.22 -26.11
CA ILE A 671 -0.67 -10.52 -27.09
C ILE A 671 -1.25 -11.48 -28.14
N TYR A 672 -0.42 -12.36 -28.73
CA TYR A 672 -0.82 -13.15 -29.89
C TYR A 672 -1.27 -14.58 -29.58
N THR A 673 -0.99 -15.09 -28.38
CA THR A 673 -1.29 -16.49 -28.03
C THR A 673 -2.02 -16.63 -26.71
N GLY A 674 -1.67 -15.82 -25.70
CA GLY A 674 -2.07 -16.06 -24.33
C GLY A 674 -1.35 -17.26 -23.70
N VAL A 675 -1.67 -17.54 -22.45
CA VAL A 675 -1.07 -18.62 -21.66
C VAL A 675 -2.14 -19.64 -21.29
N ALA A 676 -2.12 -20.78 -21.96
CA ALA A 676 -3.03 -21.88 -21.68
C ALA A 676 -2.67 -22.56 -20.34
N PRO A 677 -3.66 -22.97 -19.53
CA PRO A 677 -3.39 -23.82 -18.39
C PRO A 677 -3.07 -25.24 -18.85
N ASN A 678 -2.31 -25.99 -18.04
CA ASN A 678 -2.03 -27.41 -18.29
C ASN A 678 -3.11 -28.36 -17.72
N THR A 679 -4.09 -27.82 -17.00
CA THR A 679 -5.21 -28.54 -16.35
C THR A 679 -6.43 -27.63 -16.32
N THR A 680 -7.64 -28.19 -16.29
CA THR A 680 -8.88 -27.40 -16.19
C THR A 680 -9.48 -27.48 -14.77
N PRO A 681 -10.06 -26.39 -14.22
CA PRO A 681 -10.86 -26.44 -13.00
C PRO A 681 -11.95 -27.52 -13.05
N THR A 682 -12.13 -28.21 -11.92
CA THR A 682 -13.23 -29.17 -11.70
C THR A 682 -14.08 -28.71 -10.53
N ALA A 683 -15.28 -29.27 -10.36
CA ALA A 683 -16.12 -28.98 -9.19
C ALA A 683 -15.42 -29.33 -7.87
N GLN A 684 -14.60 -30.39 -7.86
CA GLN A 684 -13.82 -30.86 -6.72
C GLN A 684 -12.50 -30.10 -6.53
N SER A 685 -12.02 -29.36 -7.54
CA SER A 685 -10.78 -28.59 -7.50
C SER A 685 -10.93 -27.31 -8.34
N PRO A 686 -11.71 -26.32 -7.85
CA PRO A 686 -12.02 -25.11 -8.60
C PRO A 686 -10.82 -24.16 -8.78
N ASP A 687 -9.77 -24.33 -7.98
CA ASP A 687 -8.56 -23.49 -7.96
C ASP A 687 -7.46 -23.89 -8.95
N ARG A 688 -7.73 -24.87 -9.83
CA ARG A 688 -6.77 -25.24 -10.87
C ARG A 688 -6.52 -24.07 -11.84
N PRO A 689 -5.32 -24.04 -12.46
CA PRO A 689 -4.96 -23.07 -13.48
C PRO A 689 -6.06 -22.81 -14.51
N ARG A 690 -6.38 -21.55 -14.77
CA ARG A 690 -7.26 -21.10 -15.88
C ARG A 690 -6.48 -20.43 -17.00
N GLY A 691 -5.26 -20.00 -16.71
CA GLY A 691 -4.42 -19.30 -17.68
C GLY A 691 -4.81 -17.84 -17.84
N THR A 692 -4.16 -17.18 -18.80
CA THR A 692 -4.24 -15.72 -18.97
C THR A 692 -4.27 -15.36 -20.44
N SER A 693 -5.24 -14.52 -20.83
CA SER A 693 -5.32 -13.91 -22.17
C SER A 693 -5.70 -12.43 -22.04
N VAL A 694 -5.37 -11.62 -23.04
CA VAL A 694 -5.76 -10.20 -23.10
C VAL A 694 -7.22 -10.07 -23.53
N ASP A 695 -7.97 -9.16 -22.90
CA ASP A 695 -9.30 -8.76 -23.34
C ASP A 695 -9.19 -7.60 -24.35
N TRP A 696 -9.38 -7.91 -25.62
CA TRP A 696 -9.24 -6.94 -26.70
C TRP A 696 -10.48 -6.09 -26.93
N ALA A 697 -11.62 -6.40 -26.30
CA ALA A 697 -12.92 -5.84 -26.66
C ALA A 697 -12.94 -4.30 -26.69
N TYR A 698 -12.22 -3.66 -25.78
CA TYR A 698 -12.12 -2.20 -25.75
C TYR A 698 -11.22 -1.62 -26.85
N LEU A 699 -10.03 -2.19 -27.04
CA LEU A 699 -9.09 -1.67 -28.05
C LEU A 699 -9.61 -1.95 -29.46
N GLU A 700 -10.33 -3.05 -29.67
CA GLU A 700 -11.04 -3.34 -30.92
C GLU A 700 -12.11 -2.28 -31.23
N ALA A 701 -12.82 -1.78 -30.21
CA ALA A 701 -13.76 -0.67 -30.39
C ALA A 701 -13.08 0.63 -30.83
N LEU A 702 -11.82 0.86 -30.42
CA LEU A 702 -11.01 2.01 -30.84
C LEU A 702 -10.29 1.79 -32.17
N ALA A 703 -10.20 0.55 -32.67
CA ALA A 703 -9.40 0.22 -33.86
C ALA A 703 -9.89 0.90 -35.14
N SER A 704 -11.16 1.34 -35.18
CA SER A 704 -11.71 2.14 -36.29
C SER A 704 -11.22 3.60 -36.31
N ILE A 705 -10.57 4.07 -35.24
CA ILE A 705 -10.04 5.42 -35.07
C ILE A 705 -8.58 5.31 -34.58
N PRO A 706 -7.60 5.13 -35.50
CA PRO A 706 -6.21 4.83 -35.15
C PRO A 706 -5.58 5.82 -34.17
N ASP A 707 -5.87 7.12 -34.31
CA ASP A 707 -5.37 8.14 -33.39
C ASP A 707 -5.86 7.94 -31.95
N SER A 708 -7.14 7.60 -31.76
CA SER A 708 -7.69 7.32 -30.44
C SER A 708 -7.07 6.06 -29.80
N LEU A 709 -6.78 5.04 -30.61
CA LEU A 709 -6.08 3.84 -30.15
C LEU A 709 -4.64 4.19 -29.71
N LEU A 710 -3.91 4.96 -30.52
CA LEU A 710 -2.55 5.39 -30.21
C LEU A 710 -2.50 6.32 -29.00
N ASP A 711 -3.44 7.24 -28.87
CA ASP A 711 -3.58 8.12 -27.70
C ASP A 711 -3.81 7.31 -26.42
N GLU A 712 -4.65 6.27 -26.49
CA GLU A 712 -4.91 5.41 -25.34
C GLU A 712 -3.67 4.60 -24.93
N LEU A 713 -2.94 4.04 -25.89
CA LEU A 713 -1.69 3.32 -25.63
C LEU A 713 -0.61 4.27 -25.08
N ASN A 714 -0.49 5.47 -25.65
CA ASN A 714 0.41 6.51 -25.19
C ASN A 714 0.11 6.89 -23.73
N ARG A 715 -1.17 7.10 -23.42
CA ARG A 715 -1.64 7.45 -22.08
C ARG A 715 -1.30 6.36 -21.06
N LEU A 716 -1.68 5.10 -21.33
CA LEU A 716 -1.54 4.01 -20.37
C LEU A 716 -0.11 3.48 -20.20
N LEU A 717 0.68 3.45 -21.27
CA LEU A 717 1.99 2.77 -21.25
C LEU A 717 3.17 3.74 -21.18
N LEU A 718 3.01 4.94 -21.75
CA LEU A 718 4.10 5.90 -22.03
C LEU A 718 3.86 7.28 -21.40
N HIS A 719 2.89 7.41 -20.50
CA HIS A 719 2.62 8.64 -19.74
C HIS A 719 2.34 9.86 -20.63
N GLY A 720 1.77 9.65 -21.82
CA GLY A 720 1.53 10.73 -22.78
C GLY A 720 2.79 11.21 -23.52
N THR A 721 3.94 10.54 -23.34
CA THR A 721 5.25 10.95 -23.90
C THR A 721 5.70 10.14 -25.11
N MET A 722 4.80 9.39 -25.77
CA MET A 722 5.07 8.65 -27.01
C MET A 722 5.75 9.58 -28.04
N PRO A 723 6.98 9.26 -28.48
CA PRO A 723 7.65 10.05 -29.50
C PRO A 723 6.88 9.99 -30.83
N GLN A 724 6.85 11.09 -31.58
CA GLN A 724 6.15 11.14 -32.87
C GLN A 724 6.64 10.05 -33.84
N SER A 725 7.95 9.77 -33.86
CA SER A 725 8.51 8.71 -34.70
C SER A 725 7.99 7.31 -34.37
N LEU A 726 7.62 7.05 -33.10
CA LEU A 726 6.98 5.80 -32.68
C LEU A 726 5.48 5.80 -33.00
N ARG A 727 4.85 6.97 -32.99
CA ARG A 727 3.44 7.12 -33.36
C ARG A 727 3.23 6.91 -34.87
N ASP A 728 4.20 7.32 -35.69
CA ASP A 728 4.17 7.20 -37.15
C ASP A 728 4.53 5.80 -37.67
N SER A 729 5.22 4.98 -36.84
CA SER A 729 5.67 3.62 -37.18
C SER A 729 4.59 2.57 -36.91
#